data_AF-A0A2K0T9Z2-F1
#
_entry.id   AF-A0A2K0T9Z2-F1
#
_cell.length_a   1.000
_cell.length_b   1.000
_cell.length_c   1.000
_cell.angle_alpha   90.00
_cell.angle_beta   90.00
_cell.angle_gamma   90.00
#
_symmetry.space_group_name_H-M   'P 1'
#
loop_
_entity.id
_entity.type
_entity.pdbx_description
1 polymer ?
#
loop_
_entity_poly.entity_id
_entity_poly.type
_entity_poly.pdbx_seq_one_letter_code
_entity_poly.pdbx_strand_id
1 'polypeptide(L)'
;MKYASAFALLLGAAIPVQAAFTWKNVKFGGGGGFIPGIVFHPKTKGVAYARADIGGLYRLNSDDSWTAITDGIATDAGWHNWGIDAVALDPQNDEKIYAAVGLYTNSWDPNNGAIIRSSDRGATWSFSNLTFKVGGNMPGRGNGERLAVDPANSNIIYFGARSGNGLWKSTDGGVTFSKVASFTDTGPFVPDPSDTTGYNSDKQGLLWVTFDSTSGTTGGATSRIFVGTADNITASVYVSTNAGSTWSAVPGQPGRYFPHKAKLQPTEKALYLTYSDGTGPYDGTSGSVWRYDITAATWKDITPVSGSDLYFGFGGLGLDLQKPGTLVVASLNSWWPDAQIFRSTDSGTTWSPLWAWASYPDMTYYYSISTPLAPWIKNDFIDVTSETPPGSLIKRLGWMIESLEIDPLDSNHWLYGTGMTIFGGHDLTKWDTIHNVTIQSLADGIEETAVQGLASAPGGSELLAAVGDNNGYTFTSGNSLGTSPQNIWSTPTWTTSTSVDYAGNSVKNVVRVGNTAGTQQVATSSDGGVTWNIDYGADTNMNGGTVAYSANADTILWSTGSSGVQRSQYQGSFTSVSSLPATAVIAADKKTNSLFYGGYASTFYVSNNTGSSFTAGPKLGSTTSIRDIIAHPTTAGTLYVSTDAGIFRSIDSGTTFTQVSTILTNTYQIALGLGSGSNWNLYAFGTGSAGNRLYASADNGATWTDIQGSAQGFGAIDGAKLAGSATVAGQVYVGTNGRGVFYAQGTISGGTGGSSSSTSRTSSTTTARSSTTLKSSTVSTSRTSTVISSTRTSSSSSPTGSGVAQHYAQCGGAGWTGPTQCVSPYTCQVQNDFYSQCV
;
A
#
# COMPACT_ATOMS: atom_id res chain seq x y z
N MET A 1 -1.40 38.94 -73.06
CA MET A 1 -2.09 39.57 -71.90
C MET A 1 -2.27 38.51 -70.82
N LYS A 2 -2.05 38.91 -69.57
CA LYS A 2 -1.69 38.08 -68.42
C LYS A 2 -2.84 37.23 -67.88
N TYR A 3 -2.53 35.99 -67.50
CA TYR A 3 -3.22 35.22 -66.45
C TYR A 3 -2.25 35.02 -65.29
N ALA A 4 -2.67 35.26 -64.05
CA ALA A 4 -2.13 34.63 -62.85
C ALA A 4 -3.09 34.86 -61.67
N SER A 5 -3.69 33.77 -61.19
CA SER A 5 -4.48 33.70 -59.96
C SER A 5 -3.56 33.55 -58.75
N ALA A 6 -3.91 34.21 -57.63
CA ALA A 6 -3.18 34.12 -56.37
C ALA A 6 -3.58 32.87 -55.57
N PHE A 7 -2.59 32.06 -55.18
CA PHE A 7 -2.70 31.02 -54.15
C PHE A 7 -2.19 31.61 -52.83
N ALA A 8 -3.03 31.64 -51.80
CA ALA A 8 -2.62 31.91 -50.43
C ALA A 8 -2.14 30.61 -49.79
N LEU A 9 -0.85 30.54 -49.42
CA LEU A 9 -0.28 29.46 -48.61
C LEU A 9 -0.65 29.71 -47.13
N LEU A 10 -1.49 28.85 -46.53
CA LEU A 10 -1.52 28.70 -45.08
C LEU A 10 -0.31 27.84 -44.66
N LEU A 11 0.71 28.47 -44.07
CA LEU A 11 1.70 27.74 -43.29
C LEU A 11 1.09 27.39 -41.93
N GLY A 12 0.56 26.16 -41.81
CA GLY A 12 0.31 25.56 -40.51
C GLY A 12 1.65 25.22 -39.86
N ALA A 13 2.02 25.92 -38.79
CA ALA A 13 3.15 25.52 -37.95
C ALA A 13 2.79 24.20 -37.26
N ALA A 14 3.32 23.08 -37.77
CA ALA A 14 3.28 21.81 -37.06
C ALA A 14 4.20 21.92 -35.84
N ILE A 15 3.64 22.26 -34.68
CA ILE A 15 4.36 22.15 -33.42
C ILE A 15 4.61 20.66 -33.19
N PRO A 16 5.87 20.20 -33.05
CA PRO A 16 6.13 18.80 -32.76
C PRO A 16 5.52 18.47 -31.40
N VAL A 17 4.54 17.57 -31.40
CA VAL A 17 3.97 17.02 -30.16
C VAL A 17 5.04 16.12 -29.55
N GLN A 18 5.60 16.54 -28.42
CA GLN A 18 6.52 15.70 -27.66
C GLN A 18 5.76 14.51 -27.07
N ALA A 19 6.29 13.31 -27.24
CA ALA A 19 5.72 12.11 -26.63
C ALA A 19 5.88 12.16 -25.10
N ALA A 20 4.88 11.63 -24.39
CA ALA A 20 4.95 11.43 -22.95
C ALA A 20 6.13 10.54 -22.56
N PHE A 21 6.57 10.66 -21.30
CA PHE A 21 7.66 9.85 -20.79
C PHE A 21 7.22 8.41 -20.53
N THR A 22 8.19 7.49 -20.57
CA THR A 22 8.00 6.10 -20.14
C THR A 22 8.34 5.98 -18.65
N TRP A 23 7.34 5.66 -17.86
CA TRP A 23 7.44 5.57 -16.41
C TRP A 23 7.78 4.16 -15.94
N LYS A 24 8.55 4.08 -14.84
CA LYS A 24 8.89 2.85 -14.12
C LYS A 24 8.81 3.13 -12.63
N ASN A 25 8.71 2.09 -11.80
CA ASN A 25 8.87 2.25 -10.36
C ASN A 25 10.34 2.21 -9.95
N VAL A 26 10.70 3.04 -8.98
CA VAL A 26 11.86 2.80 -8.12
C VAL A 26 11.61 1.51 -7.36
N LYS A 27 12.60 0.63 -7.31
CA LYS A 27 12.46 -0.70 -6.70
C LYS A 27 12.68 -0.62 -5.19
N PHE A 28 11.61 -0.69 -4.41
CA PHE A 28 11.67 -1.10 -3.00
C PHE A 28 11.59 -2.62 -2.89
N GLY A 29 10.94 -3.29 -3.84
CA GLY A 29 11.03 -4.74 -4.12
C GLY A 29 10.21 -5.66 -3.23
N GLY A 30 9.55 -5.14 -2.19
CA GLY A 30 8.81 -5.94 -1.20
C GLY A 30 7.33 -5.57 -1.05
N GLY A 31 6.76 -4.79 -1.96
CA GLY A 31 5.43 -4.17 -1.77
C GLY A 31 5.51 -2.93 -0.88
N GLY A 32 5.57 -3.13 0.43
CA GLY A 32 5.51 -2.08 1.45
C GLY A 32 4.09 -1.61 1.79
N GLY A 33 3.09 -2.47 1.60
CA GLY A 33 1.67 -2.19 1.85
C GLY A 33 0.84 -3.47 2.02
N PHE A 34 -0.47 -3.32 2.22
CA PHE A 34 -1.36 -4.42 2.54
C PHE A 34 -1.94 -5.11 1.30
N ILE A 35 -1.71 -6.42 1.18
CA ILE A 35 -2.32 -7.27 0.14
C ILE A 35 -3.49 -8.08 0.74
N PRO A 36 -4.74 -7.57 0.71
CA PRO A 36 -5.90 -8.24 1.29
C PRO A 36 -6.40 -9.48 0.53
N GLY A 37 -6.00 -9.67 -0.73
CA GLY A 37 -6.52 -10.77 -1.56
C GLY A 37 -5.57 -11.21 -2.68
N ILE A 38 -5.43 -12.52 -2.82
CA ILE A 38 -4.72 -13.20 -3.91
C ILE A 38 -5.69 -14.23 -4.49
N VAL A 39 -5.81 -14.29 -5.82
CA VAL A 39 -6.74 -15.20 -6.51
C VAL A 39 -6.00 -15.93 -7.63
N PHE A 40 -5.89 -17.25 -7.52
CA PHE A 40 -5.39 -18.11 -8.58
C PHE A 40 -6.50 -18.51 -9.55
N HIS A 41 -6.18 -18.62 -10.84
CA HIS A 41 -7.11 -19.16 -11.82
C HIS A 41 -7.31 -20.66 -11.58
N PRO A 42 -8.57 -21.15 -11.46
CA PRO A 42 -8.83 -22.52 -11.02
C PRO A 42 -8.46 -23.59 -12.06
N LYS A 43 -8.19 -23.20 -13.32
CA LYS A 43 -7.96 -24.14 -14.43
C LYS A 43 -6.73 -23.82 -15.30
N THR A 44 -6.00 -22.75 -15.01
CA THR A 44 -4.80 -22.37 -15.78
C THR A 44 -3.66 -22.10 -14.81
N LYS A 45 -2.60 -22.90 -14.91
CA LYS A 45 -1.42 -22.78 -14.07
C LYS A 45 -0.69 -21.46 -14.35
N GLY A 46 -0.18 -20.81 -13.31
CA GLY A 46 0.61 -19.58 -13.43
C GLY A 46 -0.22 -18.31 -13.72
N VAL A 47 -1.54 -18.39 -13.66
CA VAL A 47 -2.41 -17.21 -13.73
C VAL A 47 -2.92 -16.90 -12.33
N ALA A 48 -2.47 -15.80 -11.76
CA ALA A 48 -2.93 -15.29 -10.47
C ALA A 48 -2.92 -13.77 -10.44
N TYR A 49 -3.71 -13.20 -9.53
CA TYR A 49 -3.80 -11.77 -9.32
C TYR A 49 -3.76 -11.43 -7.84
N ALA A 50 -3.15 -10.31 -7.49
CA ALA A 50 -3.11 -9.77 -6.13
C ALA A 50 -3.76 -8.39 -6.12
N ARG A 51 -4.74 -8.19 -5.24
CA ARG A 51 -5.41 -6.90 -5.03
C ARG A 51 -4.81 -6.20 -3.82
N ALA A 52 -4.50 -4.93 -4.00
CA ALA A 52 -4.03 -3.98 -3.01
C ALA A 52 -5.20 -3.09 -2.54
N ASP A 53 -5.11 -2.56 -1.31
CA ASP A 53 -6.17 -1.71 -0.77
C ASP A 53 -6.10 -0.26 -1.27
N ILE A 54 -4.90 0.26 -1.51
CA ILE A 54 -4.64 1.60 -2.07
C ILE A 54 -3.82 1.56 -3.36
N GLY A 55 -3.28 0.40 -3.74
CA GLY A 55 -2.24 0.26 -4.77
C GLY A 55 -2.62 -0.51 -6.02
N GLY A 56 -3.90 -0.75 -6.26
CA GLY A 56 -4.40 -1.32 -7.51
C GLY A 56 -4.37 -2.84 -7.58
N LEU A 57 -4.36 -3.35 -8.82
CA LEU A 57 -4.39 -4.78 -9.11
C LEU A 57 -3.11 -5.19 -9.82
N TYR A 58 -2.60 -6.36 -9.46
CA TYR A 58 -1.38 -6.93 -10.01
C TYR A 58 -1.62 -8.30 -10.61
N ARG A 59 -0.92 -8.63 -11.70
CA ARG A 59 -0.89 -9.95 -12.34
C ARG A 59 0.44 -10.64 -12.07
N LEU A 60 0.39 -11.90 -11.66
CA LEU A 60 1.56 -12.75 -11.47
C LEU A 60 2.25 -13.05 -12.81
N ASN A 61 3.58 -12.94 -12.84
CA ASN A 61 4.43 -13.32 -13.96
C ASN A 61 5.06 -14.71 -13.73
N SER A 62 5.61 -15.30 -14.78
CA SER A 62 6.20 -16.65 -14.71
C SER A 62 7.48 -16.76 -13.86
N ASP A 63 8.06 -15.63 -13.46
CA ASP A 63 9.26 -15.52 -12.63
C ASP A 63 8.93 -15.08 -11.19
N ASP A 64 7.66 -15.22 -10.78
CA ASP A 64 7.10 -14.78 -9.49
C ASP A 64 7.11 -13.27 -9.23
N SER A 65 7.48 -12.46 -10.22
CA SER A 65 7.26 -11.01 -10.15
C SER A 65 5.82 -10.64 -10.49
N TRP A 66 5.45 -9.40 -10.22
CA TRP A 66 4.10 -8.87 -10.41
C TRP A 66 4.09 -7.68 -11.35
N THR A 67 3.05 -7.59 -12.18
CA THR A 67 2.80 -6.45 -13.07
C THR A 67 1.55 -5.70 -12.64
N ALA A 68 1.65 -4.41 -12.31
CA ALA A 68 0.49 -3.56 -12.08
C ALA A 68 -0.34 -3.42 -13.37
N ILE A 69 -1.66 -3.58 -13.27
CA ILE A 69 -2.58 -3.60 -14.42
C ILE A 69 -3.69 -2.55 -14.33
N THR A 70 -3.65 -1.66 -13.34
CA THR A 70 -4.66 -0.59 -13.13
C THR A 70 -4.10 0.82 -13.23
N ASP A 71 -2.79 0.98 -13.44
CA ASP A 71 -2.14 2.30 -13.49
C ASP A 71 -2.73 3.19 -14.60
N GLY A 72 -3.13 2.61 -15.74
CA GLY A 72 -3.74 3.35 -16.85
C GLY A 72 -5.16 3.87 -16.59
N ILE A 73 -5.84 3.38 -15.55
CA ILE A 73 -7.22 3.79 -15.20
C ILE A 73 -7.30 4.59 -13.89
N ALA A 74 -6.21 4.65 -13.11
CA ALA A 74 -6.09 5.45 -11.90
C ALA A 74 -5.56 6.87 -12.19
N THR A 75 -6.24 7.58 -13.09
CA THR A 75 -5.98 9.01 -13.38
C THR A 75 -6.43 9.90 -12.22
N ASP A 76 -6.13 11.21 -12.24
CA ASP A 76 -6.62 12.15 -11.21
C ASP A 76 -8.14 12.10 -11.01
N ALA A 77 -8.91 12.01 -12.09
CA ALA A 77 -10.37 11.89 -12.00
C ALA A 77 -10.85 10.51 -11.52
N GLY A 78 -10.03 9.47 -11.70
CA GLY A 78 -10.31 8.08 -11.36
C GLY A 78 -9.37 7.53 -10.29
N TRP A 79 -8.86 8.38 -9.39
CA TRP A 79 -7.78 8.04 -8.46
C TRP A 79 -8.15 6.87 -7.55
N HIS A 80 -9.43 6.77 -7.19
CA HIS A 80 -9.99 5.70 -6.38
C HIS A 80 -9.98 4.31 -7.05
N ASN A 81 -9.64 4.21 -8.35
CA ASN A 81 -9.58 2.95 -9.08
C ASN A 81 -8.41 2.07 -8.64
N TRP A 82 -7.47 2.60 -7.85
CA TRP A 82 -6.49 1.78 -7.14
C TRP A 82 -7.05 1.07 -5.90
N GLY A 83 -8.23 1.47 -5.40
CA GLY A 83 -8.91 0.72 -4.34
C GLY A 83 -9.60 -0.50 -4.91
N ILE A 84 -9.10 -1.70 -4.60
CA ILE A 84 -9.65 -2.96 -5.14
C ILE A 84 -10.30 -3.78 -4.02
N ASP A 85 -11.64 -3.75 -3.96
CA ASP A 85 -12.42 -4.41 -2.90
C ASP A 85 -12.66 -5.90 -3.17
N ALA A 86 -12.66 -6.31 -4.44
CA ALA A 86 -12.79 -7.71 -4.84
C ALA A 86 -12.29 -7.99 -6.26
N VAL A 87 -11.88 -9.23 -6.50
CA VAL A 87 -11.45 -9.74 -7.82
C VAL A 87 -12.14 -11.07 -8.12
N ALA A 88 -12.53 -11.28 -9.37
CA ALA A 88 -13.04 -12.55 -9.85
C ALA A 88 -12.41 -12.92 -11.20
N LEU A 89 -12.04 -14.19 -11.34
CA LEU A 89 -11.51 -14.76 -12.57
C LEU A 89 -12.55 -15.66 -13.21
N ASP A 90 -12.70 -15.58 -14.53
CA ASP A 90 -13.63 -16.44 -15.26
C ASP A 90 -13.07 -17.86 -15.39
N PRO A 91 -13.63 -18.87 -14.71
CA PRO A 91 -13.09 -20.24 -14.70
C PRO A 91 -13.22 -20.95 -16.05
N GLN A 92 -13.83 -20.34 -17.06
CA GLN A 92 -13.93 -20.87 -18.43
C GLN A 92 -13.01 -20.13 -19.41
N ASN A 93 -12.44 -18.98 -19.02
CA ASN A 93 -11.58 -18.17 -19.87
C ASN A 93 -10.59 -17.36 -19.03
N ASP A 94 -9.33 -17.76 -19.04
CA ASP A 94 -8.27 -17.15 -18.24
C ASP A 94 -7.82 -15.75 -18.72
N GLU A 95 -8.31 -15.30 -19.87
CA GLU A 95 -8.15 -13.91 -20.33
C GLU A 95 -9.13 -12.95 -19.65
N LYS A 96 -10.24 -13.46 -19.11
CA LYS A 96 -11.32 -12.64 -18.54
C LYS A 96 -11.19 -12.50 -17.03
N ILE A 97 -11.08 -11.24 -16.60
CA ILE A 97 -10.99 -10.87 -15.19
C ILE A 97 -11.91 -9.70 -14.88
N TYR A 98 -12.36 -9.64 -13.63
CA TYR A 98 -13.26 -8.61 -13.13
C TYR A 98 -12.75 -8.12 -11.79
N ALA A 99 -12.93 -6.83 -11.50
CA ALA A 99 -12.61 -6.26 -10.20
C ALA A 99 -13.64 -5.21 -9.78
N ALA A 100 -13.91 -5.11 -8.48
CA ALA A 100 -14.70 -4.04 -7.89
C ALA A 100 -13.77 -2.92 -7.43
N VAL A 101 -13.93 -1.72 -8.00
CA VAL A 101 -13.06 -0.57 -7.77
C VAL A 101 -13.76 0.60 -7.09
N GLY A 102 -13.04 1.27 -6.21
CA GLY A 102 -13.47 2.41 -5.39
C GLY A 102 -12.81 2.31 -4.01
N LEU A 103 -12.45 3.45 -3.41
CA LEU A 103 -11.54 3.44 -2.27
C LEU A 103 -12.25 3.54 -0.92
N TYR A 104 -13.22 4.45 -0.79
CA TYR A 104 -13.93 4.71 0.45
C TYR A 104 -15.44 4.79 0.24
N THR A 105 -16.22 4.42 1.25
CA THR A 105 -17.68 4.57 1.23
C THR A 105 -18.18 5.82 1.98
N ASN A 106 -17.31 6.51 2.69
CA ASN A 106 -17.60 7.78 3.36
C ASN A 106 -17.37 8.99 2.43
N SER A 107 -17.27 10.19 2.98
CA SER A 107 -17.12 11.44 2.21
C SER A 107 -15.73 11.65 1.59
N TRP A 108 -14.73 10.83 1.92
CA TRP A 108 -13.35 10.98 1.42
C TRP A 108 -13.22 10.64 -0.05
N ASP A 109 -13.97 9.64 -0.54
CA ASP A 109 -14.13 9.40 -1.96
C ASP A 109 -15.46 10.03 -2.43
N PRO A 110 -15.45 11.10 -3.23
CA PRO A 110 -16.69 11.73 -3.70
C PRO A 110 -17.42 10.88 -4.76
N ASN A 111 -16.79 9.85 -5.31
CA ASN A 111 -17.28 9.10 -6.45
C ASN A 111 -17.95 7.78 -6.02
N ASN A 112 -18.86 7.29 -6.87
CA ASN A 112 -19.34 5.91 -6.78
C ASN A 112 -18.32 4.95 -7.39
N GLY A 113 -18.35 3.69 -6.96
CA GLY A 113 -17.46 2.66 -7.49
C GLY A 113 -17.94 2.08 -8.82
N ALA A 114 -17.19 1.11 -9.33
CA ALA A 114 -17.52 0.39 -10.55
C ALA A 114 -17.10 -1.08 -10.46
N ILE A 115 -17.71 -1.92 -11.30
CA ILE A 115 -17.10 -3.20 -11.68
C ILE A 115 -16.34 -2.97 -12.99
N ILE A 116 -15.04 -3.19 -12.98
CA ILE A 116 -14.21 -3.19 -14.19
C ILE A 116 -14.07 -4.61 -14.73
N ARG A 117 -13.99 -4.73 -16.05
CA ARG A 117 -13.82 -6.01 -16.75
C ARG A 117 -12.75 -5.92 -17.84
N SER A 118 -11.96 -6.97 -17.96
CA SER A 118 -10.95 -7.15 -19.00
C SER A 118 -11.17 -8.47 -19.73
N SER A 119 -10.70 -8.56 -20.98
CA SER A 119 -10.65 -9.79 -21.77
C SER A 119 -9.25 -10.05 -22.34
N ASP A 120 -8.24 -9.50 -21.68
CA ASP A 120 -6.82 -9.52 -22.05
C ASP A 120 -5.91 -9.52 -20.80
N ARG A 121 -6.33 -10.20 -19.73
CA ARG A 121 -5.60 -10.32 -18.45
C ARG A 121 -5.23 -8.97 -17.82
N GLY A 122 -6.13 -7.99 -17.95
CA GLY A 122 -6.02 -6.66 -17.37
C GLY A 122 -5.19 -5.67 -18.17
N ALA A 123 -4.81 -5.96 -19.42
CA ALA A 123 -4.12 -4.97 -20.24
C ALA A 123 -5.03 -3.79 -20.61
N THR A 124 -6.33 -4.04 -20.81
CA THR A 124 -7.35 -3.01 -21.05
C THR A 124 -8.61 -3.29 -20.23
N TRP A 125 -9.35 -2.21 -19.92
CA TRP A 125 -10.51 -2.27 -19.04
C TRP A 125 -11.72 -1.57 -19.63
N SER A 126 -12.90 -2.12 -19.36
CA SER A 126 -14.18 -1.44 -19.52
C SER A 126 -14.90 -1.35 -18.18
N PHE A 127 -15.75 -0.34 -18.02
CA PHE A 127 -16.41 -0.02 -16.77
C PHE A 127 -17.91 -0.34 -16.82
N SER A 128 -18.41 -0.86 -15.70
CA SER A 128 -19.81 -0.96 -15.35
C SER A 128 -20.03 -0.18 -14.06
N ASN A 129 -20.36 1.10 -14.21
CA ASN A 129 -20.49 2.04 -13.09
C ASN A 129 -21.65 1.65 -12.17
N LEU A 130 -21.39 1.68 -10.86
CA LEU A 130 -22.39 1.42 -9.84
C LEU A 130 -23.07 2.72 -9.40
N THR A 131 -24.25 2.59 -8.80
CA THR A 131 -24.99 3.73 -8.23
C THR A 131 -24.65 3.97 -6.75
N PHE A 132 -23.58 3.34 -6.25
CA PHE A 132 -23.12 3.38 -4.88
C PHE A 132 -21.60 3.20 -4.82
N LYS A 133 -21.01 3.48 -3.66
CA LYS A 133 -19.56 3.43 -3.44
C LYS A 133 -19.04 2.02 -3.17
N VAL A 134 -17.77 1.81 -3.46
CA VAL A 134 -17.00 0.59 -3.17
C VAL A 134 -15.88 0.95 -2.18
N GLY A 135 -15.50 0.02 -1.31
CA GLY A 135 -14.66 0.30 -0.15
C GLY A 135 -13.35 -0.48 -0.13
N GLY A 136 -12.50 -0.30 -1.15
CA GLY A 136 -11.21 -0.97 -1.28
C GLY A 136 -10.28 -0.76 -0.08
N ASN A 137 -10.36 0.42 0.58
CA ASN A 137 -9.60 0.75 1.79
C ASN A 137 -10.50 1.02 3.01
N MET A 138 -11.67 0.38 3.09
CA MET A 138 -12.54 0.43 4.27
C MET A 138 -12.18 -0.70 5.26
N PRO A 139 -12.68 -0.67 6.52
CA PRO A 139 -12.68 -1.86 7.38
C PRO A 139 -13.30 -3.06 6.64
N GLY A 140 -12.92 -4.28 7.02
CA GLY A 140 -13.45 -5.50 6.39
C GLY A 140 -13.00 -5.81 4.97
N ARG A 141 -12.04 -5.07 4.40
CA ARG A 141 -11.49 -5.29 3.05
C ARG A 141 -10.73 -6.61 2.84
N GLY A 142 -10.32 -7.28 3.92
CA GLY A 142 -9.72 -8.60 3.87
C GLY A 142 -10.72 -9.74 3.62
N ASN A 143 -11.98 -9.58 4.05
CA ASN A 143 -13.06 -10.53 3.73
C ASN A 143 -13.22 -10.65 2.21
N GLY A 144 -13.50 -11.86 1.70
CA GLY A 144 -13.67 -12.04 0.27
C GLY A 144 -13.55 -13.47 -0.26
N GLU A 145 -13.70 -13.64 -1.57
CA GLU A 145 -13.94 -12.58 -2.56
C GLU A 145 -15.43 -12.22 -2.69
N ARG A 146 -15.75 -10.91 -2.69
CA ARG A 146 -17.13 -10.41 -2.83
C ARG A 146 -17.69 -10.56 -4.25
N LEU A 147 -16.80 -10.74 -5.22
CA LEU A 147 -17.12 -10.89 -6.64
C LEU A 147 -16.87 -12.34 -7.05
N ALA A 148 -17.79 -12.96 -7.79
CA ALA A 148 -17.65 -14.33 -8.25
C ALA A 148 -18.29 -14.56 -9.62
N VAL A 149 -17.59 -15.29 -10.50
CA VAL A 149 -18.10 -15.72 -11.81
C VAL A 149 -18.64 -17.14 -11.70
N ASP A 150 -19.82 -17.38 -12.28
CA ASP A 150 -20.46 -18.70 -12.29
C ASP A 150 -19.61 -19.71 -13.08
N PRO A 151 -19.23 -20.86 -12.47
CA PRO A 151 -18.36 -21.83 -13.12
C PRO A 151 -18.99 -22.59 -14.29
N ALA A 152 -20.32 -22.59 -14.40
CA ALA A 152 -21.06 -23.16 -15.52
C ALA A 152 -21.42 -22.11 -16.58
N ASN A 153 -21.46 -20.81 -16.25
CA ASN A 153 -21.84 -19.75 -17.19
C ASN A 153 -21.11 -18.41 -16.95
N SER A 154 -20.09 -18.11 -17.75
CA SER A 154 -19.29 -16.88 -17.70
C SER A 154 -20.08 -15.56 -17.79
N ASN A 155 -21.33 -15.58 -18.25
CA ASN A 155 -22.15 -14.37 -18.29
C ASN A 155 -22.73 -13.99 -16.91
N ILE A 156 -22.77 -14.94 -15.98
CA ILE A 156 -23.34 -14.76 -14.65
C ILE A 156 -22.24 -14.40 -13.66
N ILE A 157 -22.36 -13.22 -13.07
CA ILE A 157 -21.41 -12.70 -12.09
C ILE A 157 -22.21 -12.14 -10.93
N TYR A 158 -21.85 -12.50 -9.70
CA TYR A 158 -22.44 -11.93 -8.49
C TYR A 158 -21.44 -11.01 -7.79
N PHE A 159 -21.96 -9.94 -7.19
CA PHE A 159 -21.22 -9.01 -6.34
C PHE A 159 -21.96 -8.78 -5.03
N GLY A 160 -21.33 -9.11 -3.91
CA GLY A 160 -21.79 -8.76 -2.57
C GLY A 160 -21.36 -7.34 -2.20
N ALA A 161 -22.30 -6.40 -2.10
CA ALA A 161 -21.98 -5.00 -1.87
C ALA A 161 -21.97 -4.61 -0.38
N ARG A 162 -21.24 -3.51 -0.08
CA ARG A 162 -21.20 -2.82 1.22
C ARG A 162 -22.41 -1.89 1.43
N SER A 163 -22.45 -1.24 2.58
CA SER A 163 -23.36 -0.11 2.87
C SER A 163 -24.84 -0.43 2.75
N GLY A 164 -25.21 -1.70 2.98
CA GLY A 164 -26.60 -2.17 2.87
C GLY A 164 -27.11 -2.30 1.42
N ASN A 165 -26.25 -2.23 0.42
CA ASN A 165 -26.65 -2.33 -0.99
C ASN A 165 -27.05 -3.77 -1.40
N GLY A 166 -26.66 -4.77 -0.60
CA GLY A 166 -27.08 -6.17 -0.76
C GLY A 166 -26.36 -6.89 -1.90
N LEU A 167 -27.02 -7.92 -2.45
CA LEU A 167 -26.46 -8.75 -3.53
C LEU A 167 -26.80 -8.17 -4.90
N TRP A 168 -25.83 -8.14 -5.81
CA TRP A 168 -25.95 -7.69 -7.19
C TRP A 168 -25.55 -8.80 -8.17
N LYS A 169 -26.14 -8.78 -9.36
CA LYS A 169 -25.95 -9.80 -10.39
C LYS A 169 -25.86 -9.20 -11.79
N SER A 170 -24.92 -9.70 -12.57
CA SER A 170 -24.84 -9.59 -14.03
C SER A 170 -25.34 -10.88 -14.68
N THR A 171 -25.92 -10.76 -15.88
CA THR A 171 -26.25 -11.91 -16.75
C THR A 171 -25.72 -11.75 -18.18
N ASP A 172 -24.86 -10.75 -18.41
CA ASP A 172 -24.33 -10.36 -19.72
C ASP A 172 -22.79 -10.26 -19.72
N GLY A 173 -22.11 -10.98 -18.81
CA GLY A 173 -20.65 -10.98 -18.73
C GLY A 173 -20.08 -9.69 -18.11
N GLY A 174 -20.81 -9.10 -17.17
CA GLY A 174 -20.39 -7.96 -16.39
C GLY A 174 -20.59 -6.62 -17.08
N VAL A 175 -21.39 -6.55 -18.15
CA VAL A 175 -21.71 -5.30 -18.85
C VAL A 175 -22.73 -4.48 -18.07
N THR A 176 -23.71 -5.14 -17.45
CA THR A 176 -24.68 -4.49 -16.56
C THR A 176 -24.89 -5.29 -15.29
N PHE A 177 -25.14 -4.59 -14.18
CA PHE A 177 -25.46 -5.20 -12.88
C PHE A 177 -26.81 -4.72 -12.38
N SER A 178 -27.56 -5.63 -11.77
CA SER A 178 -28.86 -5.36 -11.16
C SER A 178 -28.93 -5.96 -9.76
N LYS A 179 -29.69 -5.31 -8.87
CA LYS A 179 -29.88 -5.79 -7.50
C LYS A 179 -30.72 -7.07 -7.49
N VAL A 180 -30.30 -8.06 -6.70
CA VAL A 180 -31.01 -9.33 -6.50
C VAL A 180 -32.04 -9.12 -5.40
N ALA A 181 -33.24 -8.69 -5.79
CA ALA A 181 -34.31 -8.34 -4.83
C ALA A 181 -34.76 -9.49 -3.92
N SER A 182 -34.54 -10.74 -4.33
CA SER A 182 -34.85 -11.92 -3.51
C SER A 182 -33.86 -12.16 -2.36
N PHE A 183 -32.70 -11.48 -2.35
CA PHE A 183 -31.74 -11.51 -1.24
C PHE A 183 -31.97 -10.30 -0.34
N THR A 184 -32.51 -10.53 0.85
CA THR A 184 -33.01 -9.47 1.74
C THR A 184 -32.11 -9.16 2.93
N ASP A 185 -31.21 -10.08 3.30
CA ASP A 185 -30.14 -9.78 4.26
C ASP A 185 -29.10 -8.88 3.58
N THR A 186 -28.69 -7.80 4.24
CA THR A 186 -27.70 -6.88 3.68
C THR A 186 -26.46 -6.75 4.55
N GLY A 187 -26.26 -7.61 5.55
CA GLY A 187 -25.19 -7.49 6.56
C GLY A 187 -25.42 -6.28 7.47
N PRO A 188 -26.06 -6.44 8.64
CA PRO A 188 -26.40 -5.33 9.51
C PRO A 188 -25.20 -4.76 10.28
N PHE A 189 -24.08 -5.48 10.37
CA PHE A 189 -22.93 -5.08 11.19
C PHE A 189 -22.26 -3.79 10.73
N VAL A 190 -21.93 -2.95 11.72
CA VAL A 190 -21.20 -1.70 11.61
C VAL A 190 -20.12 -1.72 12.71
N PRO A 191 -18.83 -1.54 12.39
CA PRO A 191 -17.74 -1.62 13.37
C PRO A 191 -17.91 -0.66 14.55
N ASP A 192 -18.18 0.61 14.28
CA ASP A 192 -18.45 1.65 15.27
C ASP A 192 -19.53 2.60 14.75
N PRO A 193 -20.82 2.39 15.12
CA PRO A 193 -21.91 3.27 14.73
C PRO A 193 -21.79 4.72 15.24
N SER A 194 -20.91 4.98 16.21
CA SER A 194 -20.71 6.31 16.79
C SER A 194 -19.67 7.16 16.05
N ASP A 195 -18.90 6.55 15.14
CA ASP A 195 -17.91 7.26 14.34
C ASP A 195 -18.57 8.28 13.39
N THR A 196 -18.29 9.56 13.63
CA THR A 196 -18.83 10.68 12.84
C THR A 196 -18.09 10.92 11.53
N THR A 197 -16.92 10.33 11.32
CA THR A 197 -16.16 10.46 10.06
C THR A 197 -16.73 9.60 8.94
N GLY A 198 -17.54 8.58 9.28
CA GLY A 198 -18.07 7.61 8.33
C GLY A 198 -17.15 6.43 8.04
N TYR A 199 -15.93 6.39 8.60
CA TYR A 199 -14.93 5.35 8.27
C TYR A 199 -15.25 4.00 8.94
N ASN A 200 -15.65 4.01 10.21
CA ASN A 200 -16.05 2.83 10.98
C ASN A 200 -17.57 2.70 11.14
N SER A 201 -18.35 3.69 10.70
CA SER A 201 -19.82 3.71 10.87
C SER A 201 -20.62 3.26 9.64
N ASP A 202 -19.96 2.73 8.60
CA ASP A 202 -20.63 2.11 7.46
C ASP A 202 -20.86 0.60 7.67
N LYS A 203 -21.96 0.09 7.09
CA LYS A 203 -22.26 -1.35 7.10
C LYS A 203 -21.24 -2.11 6.25
N GLN A 204 -20.67 -3.16 6.83
CA GLN A 204 -19.71 -4.03 6.14
C GLN A 204 -20.34 -4.82 4.99
N GLY A 205 -21.65 -5.08 5.06
CA GLY A 205 -22.42 -5.63 3.96
C GLY A 205 -22.20 -7.13 3.75
N LEU A 206 -22.15 -7.54 2.48
CA LEU A 206 -21.85 -8.92 2.10
C LEU A 206 -20.33 -9.13 2.03
N LEU A 207 -19.88 -10.29 2.47
CA LEU A 207 -18.46 -10.60 2.68
C LEU A 207 -17.85 -11.43 1.54
N TRP A 208 -18.61 -12.38 0.98
CA TRP A 208 -18.14 -13.24 -0.12
C TRP A 208 -19.31 -13.91 -0.85
N VAL A 209 -19.04 -14.40 -2.07
CA VAL A 209 -19.95 -15.25 -2.85
C VAL A 209 -19.20 -16.49 -3.34
N THR A 210 -19.74 -17.68 -3.06
CA THR A 210 -19.10 -18.96 -3.43
C THR A 210 -20.10 -19.86 -4.16
N PHE A 211 -19.79 -20.20 -5.41
CA PHE A 211 -20.56 -21.17 -6.19
C PHE A 211 -20.22 -22.60 -5.78
N ASP A 212 -21.22 -23.47 -5.75
CA ASP A 212 -20.99 -24.92 -5.67
C ASP A 212 -20.89 -25.50 -7.08
N SER A 213 -19.66 -25.62 -7.58
CA SER A 213 -19.36 -26.20 -8.89
C SER A 213 -19.72 -27.69 -9.01
N THR A 214 -20.06 -28.36 -7.91
CA THR A 214 -20.51 -29.76 -7.90
C THR A 214 -22.03 -29.91 -8.02
N SER A 215 -22.76 -28.80 -7.90
CA SER A 215 -24.20 -28.78 -8.05
C SER A 215 -24.63 -28.88 -9.52
N GLY A 216 -25.88 -29.27 -9.75
CA GLY A 216 -26.46 -29.25 -11.10
C GLY A 216 -26.64 -27.81 -11.61
N THR A 217 -27.16 -27.67 -12.82
CA THR A 217 -27.52 -26.35 -13.37
C THR A 217 -29.03 -26.13 -13.39
N THR A 218 -29.45 -24.87 -13.36
CA THR A 218 -30.84 -24.44 -13.58
C THR A 218 -30.83 -23.37 -14.66
N GLY A 219 -31.41 -23.67 -15.82
CA GLY A 219 -31.36 -22.75 -16.97
C GLY A 219 -29.93 -22.43 -17.44
N GLY A 220 -28.99 -23.37 -17.29
CA GLY A 220 -27.58 -23.19 -17.64
C GLY A 220 -26.72 -22.47 -16.59
N ALA A 221 -27.30 -22.00 -15.49
CA ALA A 221 -26.57 -21.40 -14.35
C ALA A 221 -26.31 -22.44 -13.26
N THR A 222 -25.23 -22.31 -12.49
CA THR A 222 -24.99 -23.15 -11.29
C THR A 222 -26.14 -23.01 -10.31
N SER A 223 -26.74 -24.15 -9.91
CA SER A 223 -27.96 -24.15 -9.11
C SER A 223 -27.73 -23.72 -7.66
N ARG A 224 -26.61 -24.16 -7.05
CA ARG A 224 -26.30 -23.87 -5.66
C ARG A 224 -25.25 -22.78 -5.51
N ILE A 225 -25.59 -21.74 -4.75
CA ILE A 225 -24.77 -20.55 -4.53
C ILE A 225 -24.83 -20.20 -3.05
N PHE A 226 -23.68 -19.92 -2.43
CA PHE A 226 -23.57 -19.49 -1.04
C PHE A 226 -23.11 -18.04 -0.96
N VAL A 227 -23.61 -17.31 0.03
CA VAL A 227 -23.29 -15.90 0.28
C VAL A 227 -23.02 -15.70 1.76
N GLY A 228 -21.90 -15.05 2.08
CA GLY A 228 -21.55 -14.61 3.43
C GLY A 228 -22.03 -13.19 3.71
N THR A 229 -22.57 -12.95 4.90
CA THR A 229 -23.02 -11.62 5.36
C THR A 229 -22.27 -11.21 6.63
N ALA A 230 -22.05 -9.91 6.78
CA ALA A 230 -21.55 -9.34 8.03
C ALA A 230 -22.68 -9.28 9.06
N ASP A 231 -23.06 -10.45 9.58
CA ASP A 231 -24.01 -10.66 10.66
C ASP A 231 -23.45 -11.73 11.58
N ASN A 232 -23.20 -11.42 12.85
CA ASN A 232 -22.73 -12.38 13.85
C ASN A 232 -23.79 -12.68 14.92
N ILE A 233 -25.06 -12.33 14.67
CA ILE A 233 -26.17 -12.45 15.61
C ILE A 233 -27.26 -13.38 15.05
N THR A 234 -27.68 -13.18 13.79
CA THR A 234 -28.86 -13.87 13.23
C THR A 234 -28.47 -15.04 12.33
N ALA A 235 -27.83 -14.78 11.20
CA ALA A 235 -27.29 -15.74 10.25
C ALA A 235 -26.25 -15.05 9.36
N SER A 236 -25.09 -15.68 9.21
CA SER A 236 -23.94 -15.17 8.46
C SER A 236 -23.75 -15.87 7.11
N VAL A 237 -24.43 -16.99 6.87
CA VAL A 237 -24.31 -17.80 5.65
C VAL A 237 -25.68 -18.10 5.07
N TYR A 238 -25.88 -17.71 3.81
CA TYR A 238 -27.09 -17.94 3.03
C TYR A 238 -26.82 -18.85 1.85
N VAL A 239 -27.84 -19.58 1.41
CA VAL A 239 -27.78 -20.47 0.24
C VAL A 239 -28.99 -20.27 -0.65
N SER A 240 -28.76 -20.29 -1.95
CA SER A 240 -29.76 -20.56 -2.98
C SER A 240 -29.52 -21.97 -3.51
N THR A 241 -30.58 -22.71 -3.82
CA THR A 241 -30.52 -24.00 -4.54
C THR A 241 -31.17 -23.96 -5.92
N ASN A 242 -31.59 -22.78 -6.38
CA ASN A 242 -32.30 -22.54 -7.64
C ASN A 242 -31.73 -21.34 -8.41
N ALA A 243 -30.39 -21.28 -8.52
CA ALA A 243 -29.63 -20.31 -9.30
C ALA A 243 -29.87 -18.82 -8.93
N GLY A 244 -30.18 -18.57 -7.66
CA GLY A 244 -30.36 -17.26 -7.05
C GLY A 244 -31.80 -16.75 -7.06
N SER A 245 -32.77 -17.59 -7.41
CA SER A 245 -34.18 -17.20 -7.43
C SER A 245 -34.72 -16.97 -6.01
N THR A 246 -34.35 -17.83 -5.05
CA THR A 246 -34.71 -17.68 -3.63
C THR A 246 -33.52 -18.02 -2.74
N TRP A 247 -33.50 -17.43 -1.53
CA TRP A 247 -32.39 -17.57 -0.59
C TRP A 247 -32.92 -17.94 0.81
N SER A 248 -32.13 -18.73 1.54
CA SER A 248 -32.40 -19.08 2.93
C SER A 248 -31.10 -19.19 3.70
N ALA A 249 -31.12 -18.87 4.99
CA ALA A 249 -29.99 -19.15 5.89
C ALA A 249 -29.64 -20.64 5.86
N VAL A 250 -28.35 -20.98 5.86
CA VAL A 250 -27.92 -22.38 5.96
C VAL A 250 -28.24 -22.90 7.37
N PRO A 251 -29.04 -23.97 7.52
CA PRO A 251 -29.40 -24.48 8.84
C PRO A 251 -28.19 -24.92 9.65
N GLY A 252 -28.22 -24.66 10.97
CA GLY A 252 -27.20 -25.13 11.91
C GLY A 252 -25.83 -24.43 11.81
N GLN A 253 -25.74 -23.32 11.06
CA GLN A 253 -24.51 -22.54 10.94
C GLN A 253 -24.03 -21.97 12.29
N PRO A 254 -22.72 -21.72 12.45
CA PRO A 254 -22.20 -21.04 13.64
C PRO A 254 -22.68 -19.58 13.70
N GLY A 255 -23.35 -19.21 14.79
CA GLY A 255 -24.00 -17.90 14.93
C GLY A 255 -23.27 -16.90 15.83
N ARG A 256 -21.93 -16.92 15.90
CA ARG A 256 -21.15 -16.10 16.86
C ARG A 256 -20.12 -15.15 16.25
N TYR A 257 -19.76 -15.32 14.97
CA TYR A 257 -18.61 -14.64 14.34
C TYR A 257 -18.91 -14.29 12.88
N PHE A 258 -18.08 -13.42 12.29
CA PHE A 258 -18.14 -13.05 10.88
C PHE A 258 -17.36 -14.05 10.01
N PRO A 259 -17.91 -14.57 8.91
CA PRO A 259 -17.23 -15.50 8.03
C PRO A 259 -16.30 -14.75 7.06
N HIS A 260 -14.99 -14.77 7.32
CA HIS A 260 -14.00 -14.04 6.52
C HIS A 260 -13.83 -14.62 5.13
N LYS A 261 -13.65 -15.94 5.05
CA LYS A 261 -13.48 -16.71 3.81
C LYS A 261 -14.43 -17.91 3.80
N ALA A 262 -14.88 -18.28 2.61
CA ALA A 262 -15.57 -19.55 2.38
C ALA A 262 -15.15 -20.17 1.06
N LYS A 263 -14.50 -21.33 1.10
CA LYS A 263 -13.99 -22.01 -0.09
C LYS A 263 -14.59 -23.40 -0.24
N LEU A 264 -14.91 -23.76 -1.48
CA LEU A 264 -15.39 -25.09 -1.85
C LEU A 264 -14.21 -26.03 -2.08
N GLN A 265 -14.27 -27.23 -1.50
CA GLN A 265 -13.49 -28.39 -1.94
C GLN A 265 -14.42 -29.30 -2.77
N PRO A 266 -14.35 -29.26 -4.12
CA PRO A 266 -15.30 -29.97 -4.98
C PRO A 266 -15.30 -31.49 -4.79
N THR A 267 -14.14 -32.09 -4.50
CA THR A 267 -14.04 -33.55 -4.36
C THR A 267 -14.74 -34.03 -3.09
N GLU A 268 -14.64 -33.27 -2.00
CA GLU A 268 -15.32 -33.57 -0.73
C GLU A 268 -16.77 -33.11 -0.72
N LYS A 269 -17.19 -32.24 -1.65
CA LYS A 269 -18.47 -31.55 -1.63
C LYS A 269 -18.71 -30.83 -0.30
N ALA A 270 -17.68 -30.13 0.16
CA ALA A 270 -17.68 -29.42 1.44
C ALA A 270 -17.25 -27.97 1.26
N LEU A 271 -17.83 -27.08 2.07
CA LEU A 271 -17.31 -25.73 2.27
C LEU A 271 -16.41 -25.70 3.51
N TYR A 272 -15.32 -24.96 3.41
CA TYR A 272 -14.46 -24.60 4.54
C TYR A 272 -14.58 -23.11 4.78
N LEU A 273 -14.72 -22.71 6.05
CA LEU A 273 -14.96 -21.33 6.44
C LEU A 273 -14.06 -20.94 7.61
N THR A 274 -13.50 -19.75 7.53
CA THR A 274 -12.80 -19.09 8.64
C THR A 274 -13.65 -17.97 9.22
N TYR A 275 -13.57 -17.79 10.53
CA TYR A 275 -14.38 -16.84 11.27
C TYR A 275 -13.54 -16.01 12.24
N SER A 276 -13.92 -14.74 12.43
CA SER A 276 -13.42 -13.85 13.48
C SER A 276 -14.56 -13.07 14.16
N ASP A 277 -14.36 -12.67 15.40
CA ASP A 277 -15.23 -11.73 16.12
C ASP A 277 -15.10 -10.28 15.67
N GLY A 278 -14.01 -9.94 14.96
CA GLY A 278 -13.85 -8.71 14.19
C GLY A 278 -14.09 -8.95 12.71
N THR A 279 -14.18 -7.87 11.91
CA THR A 279 -14.23 -7.99 10.44
C THR A 279 -12.87 -7.77 9.78
N GLY A 280 -11.82 -7.46 10.55
CA GLY A 280 -10.48 -7.19 10.04
C GLY A 280 -10.31 -5.81 9.40
N PRO A 281 -9.09 -5.49 8.96
CA PRO A 281 -7.93 -6.39 8.97
C PRO A 281 -7.09 -6.31 10.26
N TYR A 282 -7.35 -5.36 11.15
CA TYR A 282 -6.48 -5.06 12.30
C TYR A 282 -6.90 -5.74 13.62
N ASP A 283 -8.18 -6.10 13.74
CA ASP A 283 -8.79 -6.68 14.93
C ASP A 283 -8.84 -8.23 14.85
N GLY A 284 -9.70 -8.82 15.67
CA GLY A 284 -9.92 -10.26 15.75
C GLY A 284 -9.24 -10.87 16.97
N THR A 285 -10.00 -10.99 18.07
CA THR A 285 -9.56 -11.53 19.37
C THR A 285 -10.08 -12.94 19.64
N SER A 286 -10.98 -13.43 18.79
CA SER A 286 -11.53 -14.78 18.87
C SER A 286 -12.07 -15.20 17.50
N GLY A 287 -12.27 -16.50 17.31
CA GLY A 287 -12.74 -17.01 16.03
C GLY A 287 -12.94 -18.51 16.01
N SER A 288 -13.19 -19.05 14.82
CA SER A 288 -13.27 -20.49 14.62
C SER A 288 -13.06 -20.87 13.16
N VAL A 289 -12.83 -22.16 12.91
CA VAL A 289 -12.77 -22.73 11.57
C VAL A 289 -13.82 -23.83 11.46
N TRP A 290 -14.60 -23.83 10.39
CA TRP A 290 -15.72 -24.74 10.21
C TRP A 290 -15.67 -25.43 8.85
N ARG A 291 -16.16 -26.67 8.83
CA ARG A 291 -16.47 -27.44 7.63
C ARG A 291 -17.97 -27.65 7.54
N TYR A 292 -18.55 -27.41 6.38
CA TYR A 292 -19.94 -27.72 6.06
C TYR A 292 -20.01 -28.77 4.95
N ASP A 293 -20.45 -29.98 5.29
CA ASP A 293 -20.70 -31.04 4.32
C ASP A 293 -22.01 -30.76 3.57
N ILE A 294 -21.93 -30.39 2.29
CA ILE A 294 -23.08 -29.91 1.53
C ILE A 294 -24.14 -31.00 1.35
N THR A 295 -23.71 -32.24 1.10
CA THR A 295 -24.63 -33.36 0.86
C THR A 295 -25.31 -33.84 2.15
N ALA A 296 -24.57 -33.85 3.26
CA ALA A 296 -25.11 -34.25 4.55
C ALA A 296 -25.86 -33.11 5.26
N ALA A 297 -25.65 -31.86 4.83
CA ALA A 297 -26.12 -30.64 5.47
C ALA A 297 -25.68 -30.52 6.94
N THR A 298 -24.44 -30.94 7.24
CA THR A 298 -23.88 -30.96 8.59
C THR A 298 -22.68 -30.02 8.74
N TRP A 299 -22.61 -29.35 9.88
CA TRP A 299 -21.49 -28.51 10.28
C TRP A 299 -20.56 -29.27 11.24
N LYS A 300 -19.24 -29.07 11.08
CA LYS A 300 -18.21 -29.59 11.98
C LYS A 300 -17.26 -28.45 12.37
N ASP A 301 -17.11 -28.22 13.68
CA ASP A 301 -16.07 -27.34 14.22
C ASP A 301 -14.72 -28.05 14.03
N ILE A 302 -13.80 -27.38 13.35
CA ILE A 302 -12.46 -27.86 13.05
C ILE A 302 -11.41 -26.83 13.49
N THR A 303 -11.73 -26.00 14.49
CA THR A 303 -10.85 -24.94 14.96
C THR A 303 -9.51 -25.51 15.47
N PRO A 304 -8.35 -25.00 14.98
CA PRO A 304 -7.03 -25.56 15.32
C PRO A 304 -6.64 -25.52 16.79
N VAL A 305 -7.13 -24.53 17.53
CA VAL A 305 -6.76 -24.24 18.93
C VAL A 305 -8.00 -23.91 19.76
N SER A 306 -7.90 -24.00 21.09
CA SER A 306 -9.01 -23.76 22.01
C SER A 306 -8.51 -23.24 23.36
N GLY A 307 -9.43 -22.81 24.23
CA GLY A 307 -9.08 -22.32 25.57
C GLY A 307 -8.22 -21.06 25.52
N SER A 308 -7.16 -21.03 26.34
CA SER A 308 -6.23 -19.88 26.40
C SER A 308 -5.39 -19.70 25.13
N ASP A 309 -5.29 -20.73 24.28
CA ASP A 309 -4.51 -20.67 23.03
C ASP A 309 -5.29 -19.98 21.90
N LEU A 310 -6.59 -19.72 22.09
CA LEU A 310 -7.46 -19.02 21.14
C LEU A 310 -7.70 -17.57 21.59
N TYR A 311 -6.82 -16.68 21.15
CA TYR A 311 -6.87 -15.23 21.41
C TYR A 311 -6.85 -14.39 20.11
N PHE A 312 -7.22 -15.03 19.00
CA PHE A 312 -7.28 -14.43 17.68
C PHE A 312 -8.44 -15.01 16.87
N GLY A 313 -8.89 -14.27 15.86
CA GLY A 313 -9.75 -14.77 14.80
C GLY A 313 -9.00 -15.56 13.72
N PHE A 314 -9.72 -16.03 12.70
CA PHE A 314 -9.13 -16.65 11.52
C PHE A 314 -9.52 -15.87 10.26
N GLY A 315 -8.53 -15.44 9.50
CA GLY A 315 -8.69 -14.79 8.20
C GLY A 315 -8.35 -15.75 7.06
N GLY A 316 -7.06 -15.80 6.70
CA GLY A 316 -6.53 -16.62 5.62
C GLY A 316 -6.97 -18.09 5.65
N LEU A 317 -7.39 -18.60 4.49
CA LEU A 317 -7.84 -19.97 4.27
C LEU A 317 -7.38 -20.47 2.89
N GLY A 318 -6.47 -21.44 2.83
CA GLY A 318 -6.03 -22.08 1.59
C GLY A 318 -6.50 -23.54 1.52
N LEU A 319 -7.05 -23.97 0.38
CA LEU A 319 -7.44 -25.36 0.14
C LEU A 319 -6.55 -25.97 -0.94
N ASP A 320 -6.01 -27.17 -0.71
CA ASP A 320 -5.30 -27.92 -1.74
C ASP A 320 -6.32 -28.65 -2.62
N LEU A 321 -6.54 -28.16 -3.84
CA LEU A 321 -7.50 -28.77 -4.76
C LEU A 321 -6.99 -30.08 -5.37
N GLN A 322 -5.68 -30.35 -5.31
CA GLN A 322 -5.09 -31.60 -5.81
C GLN A 322 -5.11 -32.70 -4.75
N LYS A 323 -5.16 -32.34 -3.46
CA LYS A 323 -5.21 -33.26 -2.32
C LYS A 323 -6.39 -32.95 -1.39
N PRO A 324 -7.59 -33.48 -1.68
CA PRO A 324 -8.75 -33.33 -0.81
C PRO A 324 -8.44 -33.73 0.64
N GLY A 325 -8.98 -32.99 1.60
CA GLY A 325 -8.66 -33.07 3.02
C GLY A 325 -7.49 -32.19 3.47
N THR A 326 -6.74 -31.59 2.54
CA THR A 326 -5.61 -30.72 2.87
C THR A 326 -5.98 -29.23 2.81
N LEU A 327 -5.67 -28.51 3.89
CA LEU A 327 -5.95 -27.08 4.03
C LEU A 327 -4.96 -26.38 4.98
N VAL A 328 -4.88 -25.06 4.81
CA VAL A 328 -4.14 -24.16 5.69
C VAL A 328 -5.02 -23.01 6.15
N VAL A 329 -4.81 -22.53 7.38
CA VAL A 329 -5.50 -21.35 7.94
C VAL A 329 -4.53 -20.46 8.72
N ALA A 330 -4.78 -19.16 8.75
CA ALA A 330 -3.97 -18.19 9.46
C ALA A 330 -4.77 -17.42 10.54
N SER A 331 -4.08 -17.05 11.62
CA SER A 331 -4.59 -16.16 12.66
C SER A 331 -4.83 -14.74 12.12
N LEU A 332 -5.89 -14.09 12.60
CA LEU A 332 -6.24 -12.69 12.35
C LEU A 332 -6.81 -12.07 13.66
N ASN A 333 -6.03 -11.37 14.48
CA ASN A 333 -4.58 -11.27 14.43
C ASN A 333 -3.95 -11.84 15.70
N SER A 334 -3.00 -12.76 15.52
CA SER A 334 -2.02 -13.07 16.56
C SER A 334 -0.91 -12.02 16.52
N TRP A 335 -1.12 -10.89 17.19
CA TRP A 335 -0.12 -9.82 17.23
C TRP A 335 1.14 -10.26 17.99
N TRP A 336 1.03 -11.01 19.06
CA TRP A 336 2.19 -11.52 19.81
C TRP A 336 2.12 -13.04 19.97
N PRO A 337 3.24 -13.78 19.90
CA PRO A 337 4.58 -13.30 19.52
C PRO A 337 4.70 -13.06 18.01
N ASP A 338 3.93 -13.77 17.19
CA ASP A 338 3.88 -13.67 15.74
C ASP A 338 2.56 -14.26 15.22
N ALA A 339 2.27 -14.09 13.93
CA ALA A 339 1.15 -14.78 13.30
C ALA A 339 1.29 -16.31 13.44
N GLN A 340 0.16 -17.00 13.51
CA GLN A 340 0.06 -18.45 13.50
C GLN A 340 -0.51 -18.91 12.17
N ILE A 341 0.12 -19.90 11.54
CA ILE A 341 -0.39 -20.59 10.35
C ILE A 341 -0.45 -22.08 10.69
N PHE A 342 -1.62 -22.67 10.48
CA PHE A 342 -1.90 -24.08 10.75
C PHE A 342 -2.16 -24.82 9.46
N ARG A 343 -1.75 -26.09 9.41
CA ARG A 343 -2.00 -27.02 8.31
C ARG A 343 -2.67 -28.29 8.81
N SER A 344 -3.65 -28.75 8.05
CA SER A 344 -4.32 -30.05 8.22
C SER A 344 -4.28 -30.83 6.90
N THR A 345 -4.23 -32.16 6.99
CA THR A 345 -4.29 -33.10 5.85
C THR A 345 -5.43 -34.12 5.96
N ASP A 346 -6.32 -33.93 6.95
CA ASP A 346 -7.40 -34.85 7.32
C ASP A 346 -8.74 -34.10 7.54
N SER A 347 -9.00 -33.11 6.68
CA SER A 347 -10.21 -32.29 6.65
C SER A 347 -10.44 -31.53 7.97
N GLY A 348 -9.36 -31.08 8.61
CA GLY A 348 -9.40 -30.28 9.84
C GLY A 348 -9.60 -31.11 11.12
N THR A 349 -9.37 -32.42 11.07
CA THR A 349 -9.47 -33.28 12.27
C THR A 349 -8.24 -33.12 13.16
N THR A 350 -7.06 -32.97 12.57
CA THR A 350 -5.82 -32.64 13.26
C THR A 350 -5.10 -31.48 12.56
N TRP A 351 -4.31 -30.74 13.33
CA TRP A 351 -3.61 -29.55 12.87
C TRP A 351 -2.15 -29.55 13.35
N SER A 352 -1.27 -28.99 12.53
CA SER A 352 0.12 -28.69 12.89
C SER A 352 0.44 -27.22 12.61
N PRO A 353 1.19 -26.52 13.47
CA PRO A 353 1.55 -25.10 13.28
C PRO A 353 2.91 -24.92 12.58
N LEU A 354 3.19 -23.72 12.07
CA LEU A 354 4.52 -23.32 11.55
C LEU A 354 5.54 -23.01 12.64
N TRP A 355 5.11 -22.77 13.87
CA TRP A 355 6.01 -22.65 15.01
C TRP A 355 5.31 -23.11 16.29
N ALA A 356 6.11 -23.54 17.26
CA ALA A 356 5.64 -23.87 18.59
C ALA A 356 6.64 -23.36 19.63
N TRP A 357 6.16 -23.14 20.86
CA TRP A 357 7.05 -22.92 21.99
C TRP A 357 7.87 -24.18 22.24
N ALA A 358 9.20 -24.06 22.29
CA ALA A 358 10.08 -25.15 22.74
C ALA A 358 10.06 -25.21 24.27
N SER A 359 10.46 -24.09 24.89
CA SER A 359 10.33 -23.77 26.30
C SER A 359 10.35 -22.26 26.37
N TYR A 360 9.29 -21.63 26.88
CA TYR A 360 9.21 -20.17 26.90
C TYR A 360 10.49 -19.53 27.49
N PRO A 361 11.05 -18.48 26.85
CA PRO A 361 10.57 -17.78 25.65
C PRO A 361 11.07 -18.34 24.31
N ASP A 362 11.77 -19.48 24.29
CA ASP A 362 12.35 -20.07 23.08
C ASP A 362 11.28 -20.70 22.18
N MET A 363 11.35 -20.40 20.88
CA MET A 363 10.46 -20.90 19.84
C MET A 363 11.18 -21.87 18.91
N THR A 364 10.50 -22.95 18.52
CA THR A 364 10.89 -23.78 17.38
C THR A 364 10.16 -23.30 16.13
N TYR A 365 10.90 -22.95 15.09
CA TYR A 365 10.37 -22.58 13.79
C TYR A 365 10.44 -23.76 12.82
N TYR A 366 9.29 -24.15 12.26
CA TYR A 366 9.15 -25.20 11.26
C TYR A 366 9.19 -24.63 9.84
N TYR A 367 10.06 -23.63 9.63
CA TYR A 367 10.28 -22.99 8.35
C TYR A 367 11.65 -22.29 8.31
N SER A 368 12.10 -22.00 7.10
CA SER A 368 13.12 -20.98 6.83
C SER A 368 12.49 -19.80 6.11
N ILE A 369 13.03 -18.59 6.29
CA ILE A 369 12.50 -17.37 5.65
C ILE A 369 13.63 -16.53 5.04
N SER A 370 13.41 -16.00 3.84
CA SER A 370 14.37 -15.13 3.14
C SER A 370 13.69 -14.06 2.29
N THR A 371 14.36 -12.92 2.06
CA THR A 371 13.80 -11.81 1.28
C THR A 371 14.83 -11.25 0.28
N PRO A 372 15.37 -12.07 -0.63
CA PRO A 372 16.52 -11.68 -1.46
C PRO A 372 16.26 -10.46 -2.35
N LEU A 373 15.00 -10.24 -2.77
CA LEU A 373 14.59 -9.11 -3.60
C LEU A 373 14.10 -7.89 -2.80
N ALA A 374 13.99 -8.02 -1.46
CA ALA A 374 13.62 -6.97 -0.51
C ALA A 374 14.40 -7.13 0.82
N PRO A 375 15.73 -6.88 0.85
CA PRO A 375 16.55 -7.21 2.01
C PRO A 375 16.20 -6.42 3.27
N TRP A 376 15.62 -5.23 3.14
CA TRP A 376 15.13 -4.41 4.24
C TRP A 376 14.07 -5.13 5.10
N ILE A 377 13.24 -5.99 4.50
CA ILE A 377 12.28 -6.81 5.27
C ILE A 377 13.02 -7.70 6.26
N LYS A 378 14.05 -8.41 5.79
CA LYS A 378 14.84 -9.30 6.65
C LYS A 378 15.56 -8.51 7.73
N ASN A 379 16.28 -7.46 7.32
CA ASN A 379 17.18 -6.72 8.20
C ASN A 379 16.43 -5.94 9.29
N ASP A 380 15.28 -5.34 8.95
CA ASP A 380 14.60 -4.38 9.84
C ASP A 380 13.32 -4.94 10.49
N PHE A 381 12.83 -6.12 10.07
CA PHE A 381 11.60 -6.72 10.64
C PHE A 381 11.76 -8.19 11.10
N ILE A 382 12.55 -9.02 10.40
CA ILE A 382 12.68 -10.45 10.71
C ILE A 382 13.85 -10.75 11.66
N ASP A 383 15.01 -10.14 11.41
CA ASP A 383 16.27 -10.39 12.15
C ASP A 383 16.46 -9.49 13.36
N VAL A 384 15.47 -8.65 13.69
CA VAL A 384 15.54 -7.78 14.87
C VAL A 384 15.57 -8.62 16.15
N THR A 385 16.57 -8.37 16.99
CA THR A 385 16.91 -9.21 18.16
C THR A 385 16.48 -8.59 19.50
N SER A 386 15.98 -7.37 19.50
CA SER A 386 15.49 -6.68 20.69
C SER A 386 14.28 -5.83 20.36
N GLU A 387 13.23 -5.96 21.17
CA GLU A 387 12.08 -5.08 21.13
C GLU A 387 12.55 -3.68 21.58
N THR A 388 12.64 -2.71 20.66
CA THR A 388 12.95 -1.31 21.00
C THR A 388 11.96 -0.40 20.30
N PRO A 389 10.96 0.14 21.02
CA PRO A 389 10.77 0.04 22.49
C PRO A 389 10.38 -1.39 22.95
N PRO A 390 10.61 -1.76 24.23
CA PRO A 390 10.14 -3.02 24.79
C PRO A 390 8.63 -3.21 24.53
N GLY A 391 8.22 -4.38 24.02
CA GLY A 391 6.87 -4.63 23.48
C GLY A 391 6.76 -4.54 21.96
N SER A 392 7.77 -4.02 21.25
CA SER A 392 7.77 -3.98 19.78
C SER A 392 8.03 -5.36 19.19
N LEU A 393 6.98 -5.94 18.64
CA LEU A 393 6.87 -7.33 18.24
C LEU A 393 7.88 -7.74 17.15
N ILE A 394 8.65 -8.81 17.37
CA ILE A 394 9.35 -9.51 16.27
C ILE A 394 8.26 -10.10 15.35
N LYS A 395 8.28 -9.75 14.07
CA LYS A 395 7.23 -10.15 13.09
C LYS A 395 7.88 -10.88 11.93
N ARG A 396 7.93 -12.21 12.00
CA ARG A 396 8.60 -13.04 10.98
C ARG A 396 7.62 -13.49 9.92
N LEU A 397 6.50 -14.08 10.33
CA LEU A 397 5.43 -14.52 9.44
C LEU A 397 4.51 -13.37 9.02
N GLY A 398 4.51 -12.26 9.75
CA GLY A 398 3.78 -11.05 9.38
C GLY A 398 2.50 -10.84 10.19
N TRP A 399 1.58 -10.04 9.65
CA TRP A 399 0.33 -9.63 10.29
C TRP A 399 -0.73 -9.30 9.23
N MET A 400 -1.99 -9.16 9.64
CA MET A 400 -3.13 -8.92 8.75
C MET A 400 -3.28 -10.02 7.67
N ILE A 401 -3.04 -11.29 8.03
CA ILE A 401 -3.07 -12.41 7.08
C ILE A 401 -4.52 -12.80 6.76
N GLU A 402 -5.14 -12.01 5.90
CA GLU A 402 -6.48 -12.22 5.36
C GLU A 402 -6.47 -13.13 4.14
N SER A 403 -5.45 -13.00 3.27
CA SER A 403 -5.28 -13.84 2.09
C SER A 403 -4.24 -14.91 2.33
N LEU A 404 -4.62 -16.18 2.18
CA LEU A 404 -3.73 -17.35 2.22
C LEU A 404 -4.24 -18.36 1.20
N GLU A 405 -3.41 -18.67 0.22
CA GLU A 405 -3.79 -19.39 -0.98
C GLU A 405 -2.82 -20.55 -1.24
N ILE A 406 -3.36 -21.71 -1.62
CA ILE A 406 -2.61 -22.79 -2.25
C ILE A 406 -2.99 -22.74 -3.73
N ASP A 407 -2.02 -22.78 -4.63
CA ASP A 407 -2.27 -22.82 -6.07
C ASP A 407 -3.12 -24.08 -6.37
N PRO A 408 -4.31 -23.93 -6.97
CA PRO A 408 -5.22 -25.04 -7.24
C PRO A 408 -4.63 -26.12 -8.16
N LEU A 409 -3.54 -25.79 -8.87
CA LEU A 409 -2.86 -26.65 -9.83
C LEU A 409 -1.43 -26.99 -9.42
N ASP A 410 -1.01 -26.59 -8.23
CA ASP A 410 0.29 -26.91 -7.64
C ASP A 410 0.26 -26.89 -6.10
N SER A 411 0.11 -28.06 -5.47
CA SER A 411 0.10 -28.21 -4.00
C SER A 411 1.32 -27.61 -3.27
N ASN A 412 2.42 -27.32 -3.98
CA ASN A 412 3.62 -26.76 -3.39
C ASN A 412 3.69 -25.23 -3.49
N HIS A 413 3.01 -24.63 -4.46
CA HIS A 413 2.98 -23.18 -4.64
C HIS A 413 1.90 -22.58 -3.76
N TRP A 414 2.30 -21.72 -2.83
CA TRP A 414 1.38 -21.08 -1.89
C TRP A 414 1.83 -19.67 -1.61
N LEU A 415 0.86 -18.77 -1.43
CA LEU A 415 1.08 -17.34 -1.22
C LEU A 415 0.15 -16.85 -0.11
N TYR A 416 0.62 -15.87 0.66
CA TYR A 416 -0.21 -15.14 1.59
C TYR A 416 0.19 -13.67 1.65
N GLY A 417 -0.82 -12.81 1.72
CA GLY A 417 -0.66 -11.38 1.89
C GLY A 417 -0.50 -11.02 3.35
N THR A 418 0.26 -9.97 3.62
CA THR A 418 0.43 -9.36 4.94
C THR A 418 0.22 -7.86 4.81
N GLY A 419 0.22 -7.13 5.93
CA GLY A 419 0.22 -5.65 5.93
C GLY A 419 1.48 -5.00 5.35
N MET A 420 2.42 -5.76 4.76
CA MET A 420 3.68 -5.24 4.25
C MET A 420 4.12 -5.87 2.90
N THR A 421 3.91 -7.17 2.72
CA THR A 421 4.43 -7.94 1.58
C THR A 421 3.53 -9.14 1.24
N ILE A 422 3.86 -9.84 0.15
CA ILE A 422 3.41 -11.21 -0.13
C ILE A 422 4.54 -12.16 0.27
N PHE A 423 4.23 -13.10 1.16
CA PHE A 423 5.10 -14.23 1.46
C PHE A 423 4.55 -15.51 0.83
N GLY A 424 5.41 -16.50 0.64
CA GLY A 424 4.99 -17.78 0.10
C GLY A 424 6.16 -18.69 -0.22
N GLY A 425 5.92 -19.74 -0.99
CA GLY A 425 6.97 -20.65 -1.40
C GLY A 425 6.50 -21.71 -2.39
N HIS A 426 7.42 -22.63 -2.70
CA HIS A 426 7.25 -23.67 -3.72
C HIS A 426 7.54 -25.07 -3.17
N ASP A 427 7.37 -25.27 -1.86
CA ASP A 427 7.64 -26.55 -1.20
C ASP A 427 6.69 -26.87 -0.03
N LEU A 428 5.44 -26.38 -0.07
CA LEU A 428 4.48 -26.53 1.02
C LEU A 428 4.30 -27.99 1.50
N THR A 429 4.38 -28.98 0.60
CA THR A 429 4.22 -30.40 0.98
C THR A 429 5.38 -30.97 1.80
N LYS A 430 6.51 -30.25 1.93
CA LYS A 430 7.57 -30.62 2.89
C LYS A 430 7.11 -30.49 4.34
N TRP A 431 6.07 -29.70 4.60
CA TRP A 431 5.42 -29.65 5.91
C TRP A 431 4.98 -31.06 6.36
N ASP A 432 4.40 -31.85 5.45
CA ASP A 432 3.83 -33.16 5.77
C ASP A 432 4.91 -34.25 5.97
N THR A 433 6.15 -34.01 5.54
CA THR A 433 7.21 -35.03 5.52
C THR A 433 8.31 -34.74 6.53
N ILE A 434 8.88 -33.55 6.50
CA ILE A 434 9.97 -33.14 7.39
C ILE A 434 9.57 -31.97 8.31
N HIS A 435 8.33 -31.50 8.21
CA HIS A 435 7.79 -30.36 8.98
C HIS A 435 8.70 -29.14 8.89
N ASN A 436 9.14 -28.81 7.67
CA ASN A 436 9.96 -27.63 7.41
C ASN A 436 9.75 -27.14 5.97
N VAL A 437 9.24 -25.92 5.82
CA VAL A 437 8.99 -25.26 4.52
C VAL A 437 9.91 -24.07 4.30
N THR A 438 10.07 -23.66 3.04
CA THR A 438 10.81 -22.46 2.67
C THR A 438 9.85 -21.32 2.37
N ILE A 439 9.99 -20.21 3.08
CA ILE A 439 9.23 -18.97 2.88
C ILE A 439 10.14 -17.93 2.22
N GLN A 440 9.61 -17.25 1.20
CA GLN A 440 10.26 -16.11 0.56
C GLN A 440 9.29 -14.94 0.44
N SER A 441 9.80 -13.71 0.48
CA SER A 441 9.06 -12.54 0.02
C SER A 441 8.94 -12.60 -1.50
N LEU A 442 7.72 -12.81 -2.01
CA LEU A 442 7.38 -12.98 -3.42
C LEU A 442 6.51 -11.82 -3.91
N ALA A 443 6.95 -10.60 -3.62
CA ALA A 443 6.26 -9.34 -3.94
C ALA A 443 7.03 -8.45 -4.91
N ASP A 444 8.05 -8.99 -5.61
CA ASP A 444 8.82 -8.18 -6.55
C ASP A 444 7.92 -7.64 -7.67
N GLY A 445 8.04 -6.35 -7.99
CA GLY A 445 7.13 -5.66 -8.93
C GLY A 445 5.86 -5.09 -8.29
N ILE A 446 5.51 -5.46 -7.06
CA ILE A 446 4.53 -4.75 -6.25
C ILE A 446 5.24 -3.57 -5.56
N GLU A 447 4.66 -2.39 -5.68
CA GLU A 447 5.10 -1.18 -4.98
C GLU A 447 3.84 -0.50 -4.45
N GLU A 448 3.62 -0.54 -3.13
CA GLU A 448 2.36 -0.13 -2.49
C GLU A 448 2.52 0.96 -1.41
N THR A 449 3.75 1.37 -1.13
CA THR A 449 3.99 2.44 -0.14
C THR A 449 3.27 3.77 -0.49
N ALA A 450 2.81 4.48 0.55
CA ALA A 450 2.29 5.83 0.44
C ALA A 450 3.41 6.86 0.69
N VAL A 451 3.85 7.55 -0.36
CA VAL A 451 5.00 8.47 -0.30
C VAL A 451 4.59 9.82 0.29
N GLN A 452 5.29 10.24 1.35
CA GLN A 452 5.00 11.46 2.10
C GLN A 452 5.90 12.64 1.71
N GLY A 453 7.14 12.36 1.30
CA GLY A 453 8.09 13.40 0.89
C GLY A 453 9.24 12.84 0.07
N LEU A 454 9.75 13.64 -0.87
CA LEU A 454 10.87 13.29 -1.74
C LEU A 454 11.91 14.41 -1.76
N ALA A 455 13.19 14.05 -1.82
CA ALA A 455 14.28 14.99 -2.07
C ALA A 455 15.39 14.38 -2.92
N SER A 456 16.04 15.21 -3.72
CA SER A 456 17.26 14.87 -4.48
C SER A 456 18.30 15.97 -4.22
N ALA A 457 19.48 15.58 -3.74
CA ALA A 457 20.51 16.52 -3.29
C ALA A 457 21.62 16.69 -4.36
N PRO A 458 21.87 17.91 -4.88
CA PRO A 458 22.93 18.11 -5.89
C PRO A 458 24.31 17.74 -5.35
N GLY A 459 24.93 16.71 -5.91
CA GLY A 459 26.21 16.17 -5.42
C GLY A 459 26.10 15.37 -4.11
N GLY A 460 24.88 15.04 -3.67
CA GLY A 460 24.57 14.15 -2.55
C GLY A 460 23.81 12.91 -3.02
N SER A 461 22.86 12.43 -2.20
CA SER A 461 22.01 11.28 -2.54
C SER A 461 21.04 11.61 -3.68
N GLU A 462 20.84 10.62 -4.55
CA GLU A 462 19.99 10.78 -5.73
C GLU A 462 18.51 10.90 -5.36
N LEU A 463 18.05 10.05 -4.44
CA LEU A 463 16.66 10.06 -3.98
C LEU A 463 16.59 9.71 -2.50
N LEU A 464 15.93 10.56 -1.75
CA LEU A 464 15.45 10.31 -0.39
C LEU A 464 13.93 10.22 -0.47
N ALA A 465 13.36 9.12 0.05
CA ALA A 465 11.91 8.89 0.02
C ALA A 465 11.39 8.64 1.43
N ALA A 466 10.63 9.61 1.97
CA ALA A 466 9.87 9.45 3.20
C ALA A 466 8.54 8.76 2.88
N VAL A 467 8.19 7.68 3.59
CA VAL A 467 7.00 6.87 3.31
C VAL A 467 6.20 6.56 4.58
N GLY A 468 4.91 6.28 4.36
CA GLY A 468 4.05 5.64 5.37
C GLY A 468 4.48 4.20 5.65
N ASP A 469 4.16 3.72 6.85
CA ASP A 469 4.39 2.39 7.44
C ASP A 469 5.85 1.90 7.55
N ASN A 470 6.68 2.18 6.54
CA ASN A 470 8.03 1.67 6.37
C ASN A 470 9.11 2.76 6.57
N ASN A 471 8.72 3.89 7.18
CA ASN A 471 9.57 5.03 7.50
C ASN A 471 10.18 5.75 6.28
N GLY A 472 11.13 5.15 5.56
CA GLY A 472 11.75 5.75 4.38
C GLY A 472 12.99 5.03 3.84
N TYR A 473 13.49 5.51 2.70
CA TYR A 473 14.57 4.87 1.93
C TYR A 473 15.54 5.89 1.32
N THR A 474 16.80 5.47 1.15
CA THR A 474 17.85 6.26 0.49
C THR A 474 18.41 5.52 -0.72
N PHE A 475 18.45 6.21 -1.86
CA PHE A 475 19.16 5.81 -3.07
C PHE A 475 20.31 6.77 -3.30
N THR A 476 21.53 6.28 -3.15
CA THR A 476 22.74 7.10 -3.24
C THR A 476 23.10 7.48 -4.67
N SER A 477 22.55 6.80 -5.68
CA SER A 477 22.79 7.10 -7.09
C SER A 477 21.61 6.72 -8.00
N GLY A 478 21.55 7.30 -9.21
CA GLY A 478 20.56 6.90 -10.22
C GLY A 478 20.63 5.41 -10.61
N ASN A 479 21.82 4.80 -10.51
CA ASN A 479 22.01 3.39 -10.81
C ASN A 479 21.40 2.45 -9.74
N SER A 480 21.16 2.95 -8.52
CA SER A 480 20.53 2.14 -7.46
C SER A 480 19.01 2.08 -7.54
N LEU A 481 18.35 2.89 -8.39
CA LEU A 481 16.89 2.96 -8.45
C LEU A 481 16.22 1.63 -8.84
N GLY A 482 16.94 0.73 -9.53
CA GLY A 482 16.47 -0.60 -9.91
C GLY A 482 16.85 -1.71 -8.91
N THR A 483 17.38 -1.36 -7.73
CA THR A 483 17.86 -2.31 -6.73
C THR A 483 17.25 -1.97 -5.37
N SER A 484 16.65 -2.96 -4.70
CA SER A 484 16.07 -2.77 -3.37
C SER A 484 17.12 -2.25 -2.37
N PRO A 485 16.77 -1.25 -1.54
CA PRO A 485 17.57 -0.86 -0.38
C PRO A 485 17.82 -2.04 0.56
N GLN A 486 18.95 -1.99 1.27
CA GLN A 486 19.27 -2.98 2.30
C GLN A 486 18.51 -2.74 3.60
N ASN A 487 18.17 -1.49 3.90
CA ASN A 487 17.51 -1.10 5.13
C ASN A 487 16.49 0.01 4.87
N ILE A 488 15.47 0.09 5.72
CA ILE A 488 14.69 1.31 5.92
C ILE A 488 15.52 2.34 6.71
N TRP A 489 15.05 3.59 6.75
CA TRP A 489 15.57 4.56 7.71
C TRP A 489 15.30 4.09 9.13
N SER A 490 16.34 4.00 9.93
CA SER A 490 16.30 3.63 11.35
C SER A 490 17.01 4.69 12.20
N THR A 491 16.86 4.62 13.53
CA THR A 491 17.48 5.54 14.51
C THR A 491 17.10 7.03 14.32
N PRO A 492 15.89 7.43 14.73
CA PRO A 492 14.82 6.59 15.28
C PRO A 492 14.02 5.93 14.16
N THR A 493 13.36 4.82 14.50
CA THR A 493 12.36 4.19 13.63
C THR A 493 10.99 4.73 14.02
N TRP A 494 10.27 5.28 13.06
CA TRP A 494 8.87 5.72 13.21
C TRP A 494 8.00 4.88 12.29
N THR A 495 6.69 4.81 12.58
CA THR A 495 5.73 4.22 11.63
C THR A 495 5.73 5.00 10.32
N THR A 496 5.92 6.32 10.35
CA THR A 496 5.89 7.14 9.14
C THR A 496 6.89 8.28 9.26
N SER A 497 7.73 8.48 8.24
CA SER A 497 8.36 9.79 8.02
C SER A 497 7.46 10.62 7.11
N THR A 498 7.21 11.87 7.50
CA THR A 498 6.28 12.78 6.80
C THR A 498 6.97 13.75 5.86
N SER A 499 8.26 14.03 6.06
CA SER A 499 9.03 14.94 5.21
C SER A 499 10.53 14.70 5.34
N VAL A 500 11.26 15.04 4.29
CA VAL A 500 12.73 14.99 4.23
C VAL A 500 13.27 16.20 3.46
N ASP A 501 14.40 16.75 3.88
CA ASP A 501 15.09 17.86 3.19
C ASP A 501 16.62 17.75 3.34
N TYR A 502 17.36 18.52 2.53
CA TYR A 502 18.83 18.56 2.53
C TYR A 502 19.38 19.98 2.66
N ALA A 503 20.59 20.10 3.20
CA ALA A 503 21.33 21.35 3.31
C ALA A 503 22.15 21.65 2.04
N GLY A 504 21.86 22.72 1.31
CA GLY A 504 22.41 22.94 -0.04
C GLY A 504 23.89 23.34 -0.17
N ASN A 505 24.55 23.82 0.90
CA ASN A 505 26.01 24.01 0.96
C ASN A 505 26.73 22.82 1.61
N SER A 506 25.97 21.95 2.28
CA SER A 506 26.49 20.83 3.07
C SER A 506 25.73 19.54 2.72
N VAL A 507 25.62 19.21 1.43
CA VAL A 507 24.61 18.29 0.83
C VAL A 507 24.56 16.85 1.34
N LYS A 508 25.56 16.39 2.11
CA LYS A 508 25.47 15.12 2.85
C LYS A 508 24.63 15.23 4.12
N ASN A 509 24.39 16.45 4.60
CA ASN A 509 23.56 16.71 5.74
C ASN A 509 22.10 16.80 5.31
N VAL A 510 21.30 15.88 5.82
CA VAL A 510 19.88 15.77 5.52
C VAL A 510 19.10 15.64 6.81
N VAL A 511 17.82 16.02 6.77
CA VAL A 511 16.92 16.02 7.92
C VAL A 511 15.60 15.37 7.52
N ARG A 512 14.99 14.64 8.44
CA ARG A 512 13.64 14.07 8.28
C ARG A 512 12.81 14.29 9.54
N VAL A 513 11.48 14.26 9.37
CA VAL A 513 10.52 14.32 10.48
C VAL A 513 9.51 13.18 10.46
N GLY A 514 9.11 12.74 11.65
CA GLY A 514 8.28 11.56 11.89
C GLY A 514 6.83 11.87 12.22
N ASN A 515 6.01 10.82 12.32
CA ASN A 515 4.64 10.89 12.84
C ASN A 515 4.33 9.76 13.83
N THR A 516 5.02 9.76 14.98
CA THR A 516 4.80 8.81 16.08
C THR A 516 4.78 9.57 17.41
N ALA A 517 3.59 9.82 17.96
CA ALA A 517 3.42 10.56 19.21
C ALA A 517 4.25 9.95 20.37
N GLY A 518 4.73 10.79 21.29
CA GLY A 518 5.47 10.34 22.48
C GLY A 518 6.96 10.01 22.24
N THR A 519 7.50 10.22 21.03
CA THR A 519 8.92 9.96 20.70
C THR A 519 9.56 11.18 20.03
N GLN A 520 10.90 11.30 20.02
CA GLN A 520 11.57 12.37 19.26
C GLN A 520 11.28 12.24 17.77
N GLN A 521 10.80 13.31 17.14
CA GLN A 521 10.29 13.32 15.76
C GLN A 521 11.20 13.99 14.74
N VAL A 522 12.43 14.35 15.12
CA VAL A 522 13.41 14.95 14.20
C VAL A 522 14.66 14.09 14.19
N ALA A 523 15.16 13.79 12.99
CA ALA A 523 16.40 13.05 12.82
C ALA A 523 17.26 13.70 11.73
N THR A 524 18.57 13.69 11.96
CA THR A 524 19.56 14.23 11.02
C THR A 524 20.53 13.13 10.59
N SER A 525 21.06 13.26 9.39
CA SER A 525 22.10 12.41 8.84
C SER A 525 23.19 13.30 8.28
N SER A 526 24.45 12.85 8.34
CA SER A 526 25.62 13.55 7.80
C SER A 526 26.30 12.79 6.65
N ASP A 527 25.70 11.67 6.20
CA ASP A 527 26.21 10.79 5.14
C ASP A 527 25.24 10.64 3.96
N GLY A 528 24.26 11.55 3.85
CA GLY A 528 23.27 11.56 2.77
C GLY A 528 22.06 10.68 3.04
N GLY A 529 21.73 10.40 4.31
CA GLY A 529 20.59 9.60 4.71
C GLY A 529 20.87 8.09 4.72
N VAL A 530 22.13 7.67 4.72
CA VAL A 530 22.50 6.25 4.87
C VAL A 530 22.37 5.84 6.33
N THR A 531 22.85 6.67 7.26
CA THR A 531 22.65 6.53 8.71
C THR A 531 22.02 7.78 9.30
N TRP A 532 21.24 7.63 10.37
CA TRP A 532 20.51 8.73 11.02
C TRP A 532 20.79 8.81 12.52
N ASN A 533 20.64 10.00 13.06
CA ASN A 533 20.74 10.30 14.49
C ASN A 533 19.52 11.09 14.94
N ILE A 534 19.02 10.77 16.13
CA ILE A 534 17.96 11.53 16.80
C ILE A 534 18.48 12.95 17.09
N ASP A 535 17.68 13.97 16.74
CA ASP A 535 17.88 15.33 17.22
C ASP A 535 17.13 15.52 18.55
N TYR A 536 17.88 15.46 19.65
CA TYR A 536 17.33 15.62 21.01
C TYR A 536 16.89 17.05 21.34
N GLY A 537 17.12 18.02 20.45
CA GLY A 537 16.49 19.32 20.53
C GLY A 537 14.97 19.25 20.38
N ALA A 538 14.46 18.24 19.67
CA ALA A 538 13.03 17.99 19.52
C ALA A 538 12.44 17.36 20.80
N ASP A 539 11.28 17.86 21.22
CA ASP A 539 10.50 17.21 22.27
C ASP A 539 9.76 15.97 21.74
N THR A 540 8.95 15.36 22.61
CA THR A 540 8.15 14.17 22.31
C THR A 540 6.66 14.46 22.10
N ASN A 541 6.25 15.73 22.16
CA ASN A 541 4.83 16.14 22.13
C ASN A 541 4.41 16.64 20.74
N MET A 542 5.38 16.98 19.88
CA MET A 542 5.16 17.42 18.51
C MET A 542 5.40 16.28 17.52
N ASN A 543 4.63 16.22 16.43
CA ASN A 543 4.78 15.22 15.37
C ASN A 543 4.24 15.71 14.01
N GLY A 544 4.56 14.97 12.97
CA GLY A 544 4.08 15.17 11.60
C GLY A 544 4.59 16.43 10.91
N GLY A 545 3.95 16.75 9.79
CA GLY A 545 4.19 17.99 9.05
C GLY A 545 5.42 17.96 8.13
N THR A 546 6.04 19.11 7.92
CA THR A 546 7.12 19.29 6.93
C THR A 546 8.38 19.92 7.52
N VAL A 547 9.54 19.65 6.94
CA VAL A 547 10.83 20.16 7.43
C VAL A 547 11.62 20.88 6.34
N ALA A 548 12.35 21.93 6.71
CA ALA A 548 13.31 22.63 5.86
C ALA A 548 14.66 22.78 6.58
N TYR A 549 15.77 22.49 5.88
CA TYR A 549 17.12 22.55 6.42
C TYR A 549 17.91 23.72 5.85
N SER A 550 18.51 24.56 6.71
CA SER A 550 19.35 25.67 6.26
C SER A 550 20.49 25.21 5.36
N ALA A 551 20.94 26.10 4.47
CA ALA A 551 21.99 25.80 3.50
C ALA A 551 23.25 25.17 4.15
N ASN A 552 23.64 25.61 5.36
CA ASN A 552 24.84 25.14 6.05
C ASN A 552 24.60 24.00 7.03
N ALA A 553 23.39 23.46 7.12
CA ALA A 553 23.02 22.38 8.03
C ALA A 553 23.10 22.77 9.52
N ASP A 554 22.74 24.02 9.86
CA ASP A 554 22.81 24.52 11.24
C ASP A 554 21.47 24.95 11.82
N THR A 555 20.42 25.06 11.00
CA THR A 555 19.10 25.51 11.43
C THR A 555 18.02 24.64 10.79
N ILE A 556 17.14 24.07 11.61
CA ILE A 556 15.99 23.29 11.18
C ILE A 556 14.74 24.13 11.42
N LEU A 557 13.92 24.27 10.38
CA LEU A 557 12.57 24.81 10.47
C LEU A 557 11.59 23.65 10.28
N TRP A 558 10.65 23.49 11.21
CA TRP A 558 9.70 22.38 11.24
C TRP A 558 8.28 22.92 11.35
N SER A 559 7.49 22.76 10.30
CA SER A 559 6.06 23.04 10.30
C SER A 559 5.35 21.79 10.81
N THR A 560 5.03 21.75 12.10
CA THR A 560 4.49 20.54 12.77
C THR A 560 3.02 20.30 12.38
N GLY A 561 2.49 19.10 12.62
CA GLY A 561 1.09 18.79 12.34
C GLY A 561 0.07 19.56 13.19
N SER A 562 0.45 19.99 14.40
CA SER A 562 -0.50 20.58 15.37
C SER A 562 0.06 21.69 16.27
N SER A 563 1.39 21.81 16.40
CA SER A 563 2.07 22.76 17.30
C SER A 563 2.65 23.98 16.56
N GLY A 564 2.24 24.18 15.30
CA GLY A 564 2.71 25.25 14.43
C GLY A 564 4.16 25.14 14.00
N VAL A 565 4.72 26.26 13.50
CA VAL A 565 6.08 26.30 12.98
C VAL A 565 7.09 26.49 14.12
N GLN A 566 8.08 25.61 14.14
CA GLN A 566 9.13 25.52 15.15
C GLN A 566 10.50 25.69 14.50
N ARG A 567 11.45 26.21 15.26
CA ARG A 567 12.83 26.41 14.82
C ARG A 567 13.81 25.90 15.87
N SER A 568 14.81 25.15 15.41
CA SER A 568 16.02 24.82 16.17
C SER A 568 17.26 25.31 15.41
N GLN A 569 18.28 25.76 16.14
CA GLN A 569 19.58 26.08 15.58
C GLN A 569 20.67 25.40 16.42
N TYR A 570 21.68 24.84 15.76
CA TYR A 570 22.78 24.09 16.36
C TYR A 570 22.30 22.93 17.26
N GLN A 571 21.22 22.23 16.86
CA GLN A 571 20.57 21.18 17.65
C GLN A 571 20.12 21.64 19.05
N GLY A 572 19.82 22.94 19.19
CA GLY A 572 19.17 23.48 20.38
C GLY A 572 17.70 23.08 20.48
N SER A 573 17.03 23.42 21.58
CA SER A 573 15.60 23.17 21.72
C SER A 573 14.79 23.91 20.66
N PHE A 574 13.74 23.25 20.16
CA PHE A 574 12.80 23.88 19.23
C PHE A 574 12.00 24.99 19.92
N THR A 575 11.86 26.12 19.23
CA THR A 575 11.12 27.30 19.69
C THR A 575 10.13 27.77 18.63
N SER A 576 8.97 28.26 19.07
CA SER A 576 7.90 28.67 18.16
C SER A 576 8.29 29.91 17.35
N VAL A 577 7.98 29.87 16.05
CA VAL A 577 8.10 31.00 15.12
C VAL A 577 6.72 31.65 14.95
N SER A 578 6.32 32.48 15.91
CA SER A 578 4.97 33.08 15.98
C SER A 578 4.60 34.03 14.82
N SER A 579 5.59 34.40 13.99
CA SER A 579 5.39 35.23 12.79
C SER A 579 4.94 34.43 11.57
N LEU A 580 4.90 33.08 11.66
CA LEU A 580 4.33 32.20 10.63
C LEU A 580 3.09 31.46 11.15
N PRO A 581 2.05 31.31 10.32
CA PRO A 581 0.90 30.46 10.64
C PRO A 581 1.26 28.98 10.81
N ALA A 582 0.48 28.26 11.62
CA ALA A 582 0.82 26.90 12.06
C ALA A 582 1.00 25.87 10.94
N THR A 583 0.23 25.99 9.85
CA THR A 583 0.26 25.08 8.70
C THR A 583 0.91 25.73 7.48
N ALA A 584 1.82 26.68 7.70
CA ALA A 584 2.52 27.32 6.59
C ALA A 584 3.38 26.30 5.83
N VAL A 585 3.37 26.41 4.51
CA VAL A 585 4.40 25.81 3.64
C VAL A 585 5.72 26.49 3.98
N ILE A 586 6.80 25.72 4.09
CA ILE A 586 8.12 26.22 4.45
C ILE A 586 9.18 25.73 3.46
N ALA A 587 10.18 26.57 3.20
CA ALA A 587 11.36 26.20 2.42
C ALA A 587 12.60 26.94 2.92
N ALA A 588 13.77 26.34 2.74
CA ALA A 588 15.06 26.98 3.01
C ALA A 588 15.76 27.33 1.68
N ASP A 589 16.41 28.49 1.63
CA ASP A 589 17.33 28.78 0.54
C ASP A 589 18.50 27.80 0.59
N LYS A 590 18.91 27.29 -0.58
CA LYS A 590 19.93 26.24 -0.66
C LYS A 590 21.36 26.80 -0.71
N LYS A 591 21.55 28.11 -0.75
CA LYS A 591 22.87 28.77 -0.80
C LYS A 591 23.08 29.82 0.28
N THR A 592 22.08 30.63 0.59
CA THR A 592 22.17 31.65 1.65
C THR A 592 21.56 31.11 2.94
N ASN A 593 22.42 30.78 3.91
CA ASN A 593 22.02 30.13 5.16
C ASN A 593 20.98 30.89 6.00
N SER A 594 20.96 32.23 5.90
CA SER A 594 20.04 33.06 6.66
C SER A 594 18.64 33.17 6.05
N LEU A 595 18.43 32.69 4.82
CA LEU A 595 17.17 32.84 4.10
C LEU A 595 16.26 31.62 4.24
N PHE A 596 15.04 31.88 4.68
CA PHE A 596 13.93 30.94 4.68
C PHE A 596 12.69 31.60 4.09
N TYR A 597 11.81 30.79 3.53
CA TYR A 597 10.58 31.20 2.87
C TYR A 597 9.39 30.51 3.51
N GLY A 598 8.25 31.20 3.55
CA GLY A 598 7.00 30.67 4.06
C GLY A 598 5.82 31.05 3.17
N GLY A 599 4.76 30.25 3.19
CA GLY A 599 3.52 30.53 2.46
C GLY A 599 2.31 30.06 3.24
N TYR A 600 1.31 30.93 3.37
CA TYR A 600 0.03 30.57 4.00
C TYR A 600 -1.11 31.38 3.38
N ALA A 601 -2.19 30.69 3.00
CA ALA A 601 -3.28 31.28 2.22
C ALA A 601 -2.70 32.10 1.04
N SER A 602 -3.04 33.38 0.90
CA SER A 602 -2.52 34.25 -0.17
C SER A 602 -1.18 34.94 0.15
N THR A 603 -0.61 34.72 1.34
CA THR A 603 0.51 35.53 1.84
C THR A 603 1.81 34.75 1.76
N PHE A 604 2.77 35.30 1.02
CA PHE A 604 4.15 34.85 0.99
C PHE A 604 4.95 35.53 2.10
N TYR A 605 5.92 34.83 2.67
CA TYR A 605 6.74 35.28 3.80
C TYR A 605 8.22 35.03 3.53
N VAL A 606 9.07 35.94 4.02
CA VAL A 606 10.54 35.82 3.97
C VAL A 606 11.13 36.03 5.35
N SER A 607 12.10 35.20 5.69
CA SER A 607 13.01 35.39 6.80
C SER A 607 14.43 35.61 6.26
N ASN A 608 15.15 36.59 6.82
CA ASN A 608 16.56 36.86 6.54
C ASN A 608 17.46 36.70 7.77
N ASN A 609 16.90 36.14 8.85
CA ASN A 609 17.53 35.98 10.15
C ASN A 609 17.48 34.52 10.60
N THR A 610 17.81 33.62 9.67
CA THR A 610 17.87 32.16 9.88
C THR A 610 16.54 31.57 10.34
N GLY A 611 15.40 32.09 9.88
CA GLY A 611 14.08 31.56 10.22
C GLY A 611 13.55 31.97 11.61
N SER A 612 14.23 32.85 12.34
CA SER A 612 13.78 33.27 13.70
C SER A 612 12.53 34.15 13.67
N SER A 613 12.36 34.95 12.61
CA SER A 613 11.11 35.64 12.32
C SER A 613 10.91 35.85 10.82
N PHE A 614 9.65 36.00 10.43
CA PHE A 614 9.22 36.15 9.05
C PHE A 614 8.45 37.46 8.87
N THR A 615 8.60 38.04 7.69
CA THR A 615 7.87 39.23 7.25
C THR A 615 7.09 38.91 5.99
N ALA A 616 5.89 39.48 5.87
CA ALA A 616 5.08 39.30 4.66
C ALA A 616 5.78 39.96 3.47
N GLY A 617 5.90 39.20 2.38
CA GLY A 617 6.38 39.67 1.08
C GLY A 617 5.26 40.27 0.23
N PRO A 618 5.52 40.52 -1.07
CA PRO A 618 4.53 41.06 -1.97
C PRO A 618 3.36 40.08 -2.19
N LYS A 619 2.18 40.62 -2.50
CA LYS A 619 1.03 39.81 -2.93
C LYS A 619 1.31 39.18 -4.30
N LEU A 620 1.06 37.87 -4.42
CA LEU A 620 1.23 37.12 -5.65
C LEU A 620 -0.04 37.21 -6.53
N GLY A 621 -0.16 38.26 -7.35
CA GLY A 621 -1.26 38.39 -8.30
C GLY A 621 -2.65 38.19 -7.68
N SER A 622 -3.44 37.26 -8.26
CA SER A 622 -4.78 36.87 -7.79
C SER A 622 -4.79 35.64 -6.88
N THR A 623 -3.62 35.18 -6.41
CA THR A 623 -3.49 34.00 -5.55
C THR A 623 -4.36 34.11 -4.30
N THR A 624 -5.09 33.04 -4.01
CA THR A 624 -5.80 32.85 -2.74
C THR A 624 -5.19 31.73 -1.91
N SER A 625 -4.40 30.85 -2.52
CA SER A 625 -3.75 29.72 -1.88
C SER A 625 -2.35 29.47 -2.47
N ILE A 626 -1.32 29.68 -1.66
CA ILE A 626 0.03 29.17 -1.87
C ILE A 626 0.05 27.70 -1.46
N ARG A 627 0.59 26.86 -2.34
CA ARG A 627 0.53 25.40 -2.21
C ARG A 627 1.90 24.77 -1.99
N ASP A 628 2.93 25.30 -2.63
CA ASP A 628 4.31 24.80 -2.52
C ASP A 628 5.34 25.90 -2.81
N ILE A 629 6.55 25.75 -2.25
CA ILE A 629 7.69 26.67 -2.45
C ILE A 629 8.96 25.84 -2.67
N ILE A 630 9.63 26.04 -3.80
CA ILE A 630 10.93 25.41 -4.07
C ILE A 630 12.01 26.46 -4.34
N ALA A 631 13.08 26.42 -3.53
CA ALA A 631 14.26 27.25 -3.73
C ALA A 631 15.20 26.62 -4.77
N HIS A 632 15.86 27.45 -5.58
CA HIS A 632 16.79 26.97 -6.59
C HIS A 632 18.01 26.34 -5.91
N PRO A 633 18.37 25.10 -6.27
CA PRO A 633 19.39 24.33 -5.54
C PRO A 633 20.80 24.94 -5.63
N THR A 634 21.07 25.71 -6.70
CA THR A 634 22.41 26.27 -6.96
C THR A 634 22.48 27.79 -7.02
N THR A 635 21.36 28.51 -6.89
CA THR A 635 21.31 29.97 -7.10
C THR A 635 20.55 30.63 -5.96
N ALA A 636 21.27 31.35 -5.09
CA ALA A 636 20.69 32.04 -3.95
C ALA A 636 19.57 33.01 -4.38
N GLY A 637 18.49 33.09 -3.60
CA GLY A 637 17.39 34.02 -3.80
C GLY A 637 16.50 33.74 -5.01
N THR A 638 16.81 32.71 -5.80
CA THR A 638 15.92 32.24 -6.87
C THR A 638 14.98 31.18 -6.31
N LEU A 639 13.68 31.35 -6.50
CA LEU A 639 12.67 30.42 -6.03
C LEU A 639 11.41 30.46 -6.90
N TYR A 640 10.62 29.40 -6.80
CA TYR A 640 9.31 29.27 -7.42
C TYR A 640 8.26 29.03 -6.33
N VAL A 641 7.07 29.59 -6.51
CA VAL A 641 5.92 29.45 -5.64
C VAL A 641 4.75 28.97 -6.47
N SER A 642 4.20 27.79 -6.16
CA SER A 642 3.00 27.26 -6.80
C SER A 642 1.76 27.72 -6.05
N THR A 643 0.69 28.00 -6.81
CA THR A 643 -0.54 28.57 -6.26
C THR A 643 -1.77 28.06 -7.00
N ASP A 644 -2.97 28.39 -6.50
CA ASP A 644 -4.22 28.26 -7.23
C ASP A 644 -4.25 29.04 -8.57
N ALA A 645 -3.58 30.21 -8.63
CA ALA A 645 -3.55 31.08 -9.80
C ALA A 645 -2.44 30.76 -10.82
N GLY A 646 -1.56 29.80 -10.52
CA GLY A 646 -0.40 29.44 -11.35
C GLY A 646 0.92 29.53 -10.59
N ILE A 647 2.03 29.64 -11.32
CA ILE A 647 3.39 29.60 -10.75
C ILE A 647 4.05 30.96 -10.84
N PHE A 648 4.62 31.41 -9.72
CA PHE A 648 5.38 32.65 -9.60
C PHE A 648 6.86 32.35 -9.39
N ARG A 649 7.73 33.16 -9.97
CA ARG A 649 9.19 33.07 -9.86
C ARG A 649 9.76 34.35 -9.30
N SER A 650 10.66 34.22 -8.35
CA SER A 650 11.51 35.30 -7.84
C SER A 650 12.97 35.00 -8.15
N ILE A 651 13.77 36.06 -8.35
CA ILE A 651 15.24 36.01 -8.48
C ILE A 651 15.96 36.91 -7.46
N ASP A 652 15.22 37.52 -6.54
CA ASP A 652 15.70 38.53 -5.59
C ASP A 652 15.24 38.22 -4.14
N SER A 653 15.25 36.93 -3.79
CA SER A 653 14.91 36.41 -2.46
C SER A 653 13.48 36.71 -2.03
N GLY A 654 12.55 36.77 -2.98
CA GLY A 654 11.13 36.96 -2.74
C GLY A 654 10.72 38.42 -2.57
N THR A 655 11.58 39.36 -2.98
CA THR A 655 11.28 40.80 -2.97
C THR A 655 10.30 41.15 -4.09
N THR A 656 10.49 40.56 -5.27
CA THR A 656 9.60 40.69 -6.42
C THR A 656 9.30 39.34 -7.06
N PHE A 657 8.13 39.22 -7.68
CA PHE A 657 7.71 37.99 -8.36
C PHE A 657 7.21 38.28 -9.77
N THR A 658 7.56 37.40 -10.69
CA THR A 658 6.97 37.31 -12.03
C THR A 658 6.11 36.07 -12.11
N GLN A 659 4.85 36.20 -12.54
CA GLN A 659 4.03 35.03 -12.85
C GLN A 659 4.57 34.39 -14.13
N VAL A 660 5.17 33.20 -14.02
CA VAL A 660 5.79 32.50 -15.14
C VAL A 660 4.81 31.58 -15.86
N SER A 661 3.72 31.18 -15.19
CA SER A 661 2.65 30.40 -15.82
C SER A 661 1.27 30.98 -15.52
N THR A 662 0.53 31.25 -16.60
CA THR A 662 -0.93 31.46 -16.60
C THR A 662 -1.67 30.34 -17.31
N ILE A 663 -0.96 29.46 -18.03
CA ILE A 663 -1.53 28.32 -18.77
C ILE A 663 -1.70 27.12 -17.83
N LEU A 664 -0.79 26.95 -16.86
CA LEU A 664 -0.98 26.02 -15.75
C LEU A 664 -1.55 26.78 -14.55
N THR A 665 -2.67 26.29 -14.04
CA THR A 665 -3.35 26.79 -12.84
C THR A 665 -3.52 25.66 -11.82
N ASN A 666 -4.05 25.94 -10.63
CA ASN A 666 -4.23 24.95 -9.55
C ASN A 666 -2.99 24.06 -9.37
N THR A 667 -1.83 24.67 -9.20
CA THR A 667 -0.57 23.95 -9.18
C THR A 667 -0.28 23.44 -7.77
N TYR A 668 -0.37 22.14 -7.55
CA TYR A 668 -0.33 21.51 -6.23
C TYR A 668 1.08 21.31 -5.67
N GLN A 669 2.01 20.90 -6.52
CA GLN A 669 3.39 20.54 -6.15
C GLN A 669 4.34 20.95 -7.28
N ILE A 670 5.54 21.43 -6.93
CA ILE A 670 6.57 21.81 -7.90
C ILE A 670 7.94 21.27 -7.49
N ALA A 671 8.77 20.94 -8.48
CA ALA A 671 10.13 20.50 -8.23
C ALA A 671 11.10 21.01 -9.29
N LEU A 672 12.37 21.15 -8.91
CA LEU A 672 13.46 21.45 -9.82
C LEU A 672 14.34 20.20 -10.00
N GLY A 673 14.72 19.90 -11.24
CA GLY A 673 15.73 18.89 -11.56
C GLY A 673 16.69 19.38 -12.63
N LEU A 674 17.84 18.72 -12.78
CA LEU A 674 18.79 19.04 -13.83
C LEU A 674 18.10 18.92 -15.20
N GLY A 675 18.21 19.97 -16.01
CA GLY A 675 17.81 19.92 -17.41
C GLY A 675 18.92 19.36 -18.30
N SER A 676 18.55 18.96 -19.52
CA SER A 676 19.53 18.63 -20.57
C SER A 676 20.14 19.87 -21.23
N GLY A 677 19.55 21.04 -21.02
CA GLY A 677 20.06 22.35 -21.45
C GLY A 677 20.81 23.09 -20.33
N SER A 678 20.89 24.41 -20.45
CA SER A 678 21.55 25.28 -19.47
C SER A 678 20.72 25.56 -18.20
N ASN A 679 19.42 25.26 -18.25
CA ASN A 679 18.48 25.52 -17.16
C ASN A 679 18.16 24.24 -16.38
N TRP A 680 17.73 24.42 -15.13
CA TRP A 680 17.00 23.38 -14.41
C TRP A 680 15.60 23.25 -15.01
N ASN A 681 15.11 22.03 -15.13
CA ASN A 681 13.73 21.75 -15.48
C ASN A 681 12.84 22.05 -14.27
N LEU A 682 11.72 22.70 -14.52
CA LEU A 682 10.64 22.88 -13.55
C LEU A 682 9.54 21.87 -13.86
N TYR A 683 9.22 21.02 -12.89
CA TYR A 683 8.15 20.03 -12.96
C TYR A 683 6.98 20.50 -12.09
N ALA A 684 5.75 20.27 -12.52
CA ALA A 684 4.56 20.76 -11.82
C ALA A 684 3.35 19.84 -12.00
N PHE A 685 2.71 19.47 -10.90
CA PHE A 685 1.35 18.94 -10.92
C PHE A 685 0.35 20.10 -10.94
N GLY A 686 -0.53 20.14 -11.92
CA GLY A 686 -1.56 21.18 -12.01
C GLY A 686 -2.52 20.99 -13.17
N THR A 687 -3.39 21.98 -13.37
CA THR A 687 -4.38 21.99 -14.45
C THR A 687 -3.82 22.71 -15.67
N GLY A 688 -3.57 21.96 -16.74
CA GLY A 688 -3.18 22.47 -18.06
C GLY A 688 -4.16 22.09 -19.16
N SER A 689 -3.75 22.24 -20.42
CA SER A 689 -4.61 21.97 -21.59
C SER A 689 -5.07 20.51 -21.71
N ALA A 690 -4.31 19.56 -21.14
CA ALA A 690 -4.66 18.15 -21.11
C ALA A 690 -5.36 17.74 -19.78
N GLY A 691 -5.72 18.72 -18.94
CA GLY A 691 -6.34 18.51 -17.63
C GLY A 691 -5.33 18.47 -16.48
N ASN A 692 -5.74 17.85 -15.37
CA ASN A 692 -4.96 17.66 -14.15
C ASN A 692 -3.88 16.60 -14.38
N ARG A 693 -2.63 17.02 -14.59
CA ARG A 693 -1.50 16.13 -14.95
C ARG A 693 -0.16 16.67 -14.45
N LEU A 694 0.89 15.87 -14.64
CA LEU A 694 2.28 16.32 -14.53
C LEU A 694 2.76 16.99 -15.81
N TYR A 695 3.21 18.24 -15.67
CA TYR A 695 3.81 19.03 -16.73
C TYR A 695 5.26 19.38 -16.40
N ALA A 696 6.03 19.72 -17.43
CA ALA A 696 7.41 20.15 -17.27
C ALA A 696 7.80 21.30 -18.21
N SER A 697 8.73 22.13 -17.74
CA SER A 697 9.27 23.30 -18.43
C SER A 697 10.80 23.29 -18.38
N ALA A 698 11.47 23.63 -19.48
CA ALA A 698 12.93 23.76 -19.57
C ALA A 698 13.41 25.23 -19.70
N ASP A 699 12.49 26.18 -19.60
CA ASP A 699 12.69 27.61 -19.90
C ASP A 699 12.21 28.52 -18.76
N ASN A 700 12.42 28.06 -17.51
CA ASN A 700 12.04 28.76 -16.28
C ASN A 700 10.53 29.04 -16.16
N GLY A 701 9.70 28.17 -16.73
CA GLY A 701 8.24 28.21 -16.64
C GLY A 701 7.53 28.87 -17.81
N ALA A 702 8.24 29.33 -18.85
CA ALA A 702 7.62 30.06 -19.97
C ALA A 702 6.80 29.15 -20.89
N THR A 703 7.24 27.91 -21.12
CA THR A 703 6.49 26.88 -21.87
C THR A 703 6.39 25.58 -21.09
N TRP A 704 5.32 24.82 -21.34
CA TRP A 704 4.97 23.61 -20.60
C TRP A 704 4.61 22.46 -21.51
N THR A 705 5.14 21.28 -21.20
CA THR A 705 4.88 20.02 -21.89
C THR A 705 4.23 19.03 -20.94
N ASP A 706 3.16 18.35 -21.37
CA ASP A 706 2.62 17.17 -20.66
C ASP A 706 3.62 16.02 -20.79
N ILE A 707 4.19 15.59 -19.66
CA ILE A 707 5.16 14.49 -19.61
C ILE A 707 4.55 13.19 -19.05
N GLN A 708 3.32 13.24 -18.54
CA GLN A 708 2.60 12.09 -18.02
C GLN A 708 1.98 11.27 -19.14
N GLY A 709 1.30 11.93 -20.08
CA GLY A 709 0.50 11.27 -21.12
C GLY A 709 -0.78 10.61 -20.59
N SER A 710 -1.39 9.75 -21.41
CA SER A 710 -2.68 9.10 -21.09
C SER A 710 -2.54 7.66 -20.58
N ALA A 711 -1.36 7.05 -20.70
CA ALA A 711 -1.13 5.65 -20.34
C ALA A 711 -0.76 5.46 -18.86
N GLN A 712 -0.36 6.53 -18.16
CA GLN A 712 0.07 6.50 -16.77
C GLN A 712 -0.83 7.38 -15.90
N GLY A 713 -1.49 6.76 -14.93
CA GLY A 713 -2.13 7.44 -13.81
C GLY A 713 -1.19 7.56 -12.62
N PHE A 714 -1.37 8.62 -11.82
CA PHE A 714 -0.65 8.84 -10.57
C PHE A 714 -1.58 8.90 -9.35
N GLY A 715 -2.85 8.49 -9.52
CA GLY A 715 -3.88 8.70 -8.52
C GLY A 715 -4.21 10.19 -8.37
N ALA A 716 -4.52 10.60 -7.14
CA ALA A 716 -4.87 11.99 -6.81
C ALA A 716 -3.61 12.87 -6.82
N ILE A 717 -3.52 13.80 -7.78
CA ILE A 717 -2.28 14.56 -8.00
C ILE A 717 -2.02 15.63 -6.93
N ASP A 718 -3.04 16.00 -6.18
CA ASP A 718 -2.94 16.94 -5.06
C ASP A 718 -2.28 16.30 -3.83
N GLY A 719 -2.37 14.99 -3.70
CA GLY A 719 -1.68 14.18 -2.69
C GLY A 719 -0.30 13.68 -3.11
N ALA A 720 0.05 13.74 -4.40
CA ALA A 720 1.33 13.27 -4.92
C ALA A 720 2.53 14.10 -4.38
N LYS A 721 3.74 13.55 -4.52
CA LYS A 721 5.01 14.19 -4.15
C LYS A 721 5.93 14.22 -5.34
N LEU A 722 6.73 15.28 -5.48
CA LEU A 722 7.51 15.52 -6.69
C LEU A 722 8.95 15.86 -6.34
N ALA A 723 9.90 15.25 -7.05
CA ALA A 723 11.30 15.65 -7.02
C ALA A 723 11.89 15.57 -8.44
N GLY A 724 12.68 16.56 -8.83
CA GLY A 724 13.55 16.44 -10.00
C GLY A 724 14.90 15.89 -9.56
N SER A 725 15.52 15.03 -10.38
CA SER A 725 16.87 14.56 -10.07
C SER A 725 17.85 15.72 -10.12
N ALA A 726 18.63 15.87 -9.06
CA ALA A 726 19.70 16.86 -8.96
C ALA A 726 21.04 16.34 -9.52
N THR A 727 21.11 15.09 -10.02
CA THR A 727 22.33 14.49 -10.57
C THR A 727 22.18 13.92 -11.98
N VAL A 728 20.96 13.55 -12.39
CA VAL A 728 20.65 12.96 -13.69
C VAL A 728 19.74 13.90 -14.49
N ALA A 729 20.27 14.45 -15.58
CA ALA A 729 19.54 15.37 -16.44
C ALA A 729 18.25 14.74 -17.01
N GLY A 730 17.14 15.47 -16.91
CA GLY A 730 15.82 15.09 -17.41
C GLY A 730 15.09 14.03 -16.58
N GLN A 731 15.65 13.59 -15.45
CA GLN A 731 15.02 12.61 -14.57
C GLN A 731 14.11 13.28 -13.54
N VAL A 732 12.94 12.67 -13.32
CA VAL A 732 11.90 13.14 -12.40
C VAL A 732 11.29 11.97 -11.63
N TYR A 733 10.88 12.22 -10.40
CA TYR A 733 10.29 11.28 -9.46
C TYR A 733 8.89 11.73 -9.05
N VAL A 734 7.95 10.80 -9.06
CA VAL A 734 6.58 10.99 -8.60
C VAL A 734 6.30 10.01 -7.47
N GLY A 735 6.20 10.51 -6.26
CA GLY A 735 5.70 9.77 -5.10
C GLY A 735 4.18 9.75 -5.13
N THR A 736 3.59 8.58 -4.93
CA THR A 736 2.14 8.36 -5.00
C THR A 736 1.60 7.81 -3.68
N ASN A 737 0.28 7.84 -3.53
CA ASN A 737 -0.41 7.16 -2.43
C ASN A 737 -0.83 5.76 -2.91
N GLY A 738 0.02 4.76 -2.71
CA GLY A 738 -0.28 3.36 -3.02
C GLY A 738 0.47 2.76 -4.22
N ARG A 739 1.28 3.52 -4.96
CA ARG A 739 2.13 2.97 -6.05
C ARG A 739 3.61 3.28 -5.89
N GLY A 740 4.04 3.60 -4.66
CA GLY A 740 5.42 3.97 -4.35
C GLY A 740 5.90 5.17 -5.16
N VAL A 741 7.17 5.13 -5.58
CA VAL A 741 7.80 6.18 -6.37
C VAL A 741 7.94 5.74 -7.83
N PHE A 742 7.28 6.46 -8.74
CA PHE A 742 7.58 6.37 -10.16
C PHE A 742 8.77 7.26 -10.52
N TYR A 743 9.52 6.87 -11.54
CA TYR A 743 10.54 7.71 -12.15
C TYR A 743 10.54 7.56 -13.67
N ALA A 744 10.96 8.63 -14.34
CA ALA A 744 11.19 8.64 -15.78
C ALA A 744 12.29 9.63 -16.14
N GLN A 745 12.87 9.47 -17.33
CA GLN A 745 13.90 10.35 -17.86
C GLN A 745 13.57 10.74 -19.29
N GLY A 746 13.67 12.03 -19.60
CA GLY A 746 13.55 12.51 -20.98
C GLY A 746 13.95 13.97 -21.15
N THR A 747 14.09 14.38 -22.42
CA THR A 747 14.38 15.77 -22.80
C THR A 747 13.08 16.55 -22.86
N ILE A 748 13.06 17.80 -22.39
CA ILE A 748 11.90 18.70 -22.50
C ILE A 748 12.22 19.78 -23.54
N SER A 749 11.33 19.93 -24.51
CA SER A 749 11.42 20.99 -25.52
C SER A 749 10.97 22.34 -24.94
N GLY A 750 11.78 23.40 -25.13
CA GLY A 750 11.46 24.74 -24.59
C GLY A 750 12.62 25.73 -24.46
N GLY A 751 13.89 25.29 -24.48
CA GLY A 751 15.05 26.20 -24.42
C GLY A 751 15.60 26.54 -25.82
N THR A 752 15.72 27.83 -26.16
CA THR A 752 16.56 28.25 -27.29
C THR A 752 18.04 28.01 -26.97
N GLY A 753 18.52 26.80 -27.22
CA GLY A 753 19.94 26.47 -27.36
C GLY A 753 20.20 26.11 -28.81
N GLY A 754 21.05 26.88 -29.48
CA GLY A 754 21.29 26.82 -30.93
C GLY A 754 21.52 25.40 -31.47
N SER A 755 20.79 25.07 -32.51
CA SER A 755 20.97 23.85 -33.29
C SER A 755 22.31 23.90 -34.03
N SER A 756 23.35 23.27 -33.49
CA SER A 756 24.47 22.79 -34.31
C SER A 756 24.15 21.36 -34.76
N SER A 757 23.74 21.24 -36.02
CA SER A 757 23.61 19.95 -36.67
C SER A 757 24.99 19.30 -36.79
N SER A 758 25.25 18.25 -36.02
CA SER A 758 26.28 17.27 -36.35
C SER A 758 25.61 15.98 -36.81
N THR A 759 25.59 15.78 -38.13
CA THR A 759 25.33 14.49 -38.76
C THR A 759 26.34 13.47 -38.27
N SER A 760 25.92 12.52 -37.44
CA SER A 760 26.67 11.28 -37.20
C SER A 760 26.04 10.13 -37.99
N ARG A 761 26.89 9.52 -38.81
CA ARG A 761 26.58 8.39 -39.69
C ARG A 761 26.23 7.16 -38.86
N THR A 762 25.19 6.46 -39.29
CA THR A 762 24.84 5.10 -38.86
C THR A 762 25.97 4.13 -39.20
N SER A 763 26.54 3.51 -38.18
CA SER A 763 27.43 2.34 -38.32
C SER A 763 26.76 1.17 -37.62
N SER A 764 26.40 0.16 -38.40
CA SER A 764 25.88 -1.13 -37.97
C SER A 764 26.97 -1.98 -37.32
N THR A 765 26.74 -2.46 -36.10
CA THR A 765 27.57 -3.52 -35.50
C THR A 765 26.70 -4.56 -34.81
N THR A 766 26.68 -5.74 -35.41
CA THR A 766 26.21 -7.02 -34.86
C THR A 766 27.19 -7.60 -33.82
N THR A 767 26.70 -8.59 -33.05
CA THR A 767 27.37 -9.56 -32.13
C THR A 767 27.25 -9.23 -30.64
N ALA A 768 27.06 -10.16 -29.69
CA ALA A 768 26.79 -11.61 -29.70
C ALA A 768 26.22 -11.99 -28.32
N ARG A 769 25.50 -13.13 -28.27
CA ARG A 769 25.03 -13.82 -27.06
C ARG A 769 26.24 -14.27 -26.21
N SER A 770 26.28 -13.93 -24.92
CA SER A 770 27.15 -14.57 -23.94
C SER A 770 26.34 -15.51 -23.05
N SER A 771 26.68 -16.79 -23.13
CA SER A 771 26.31 -17.85 -22.19
C SER A 771 27.30 -17.87 -21.03
N THR A 772 26.82 -17.77 -19.79
CA THR A 772 27.63 -17.97 -18.59
C THR A 772 27.28 -19.30 -17.91
N THR A 773 28.29 -20.16 -17.83
CA THR A 773 28.27 -21.50 -17.25
C THR A 773 28.42 -21.43 -15.73
N LEU A 774 27.52 -22.09 -15.01
CA LEU A 774 27.58 -22.29 -13.56
C LEU A 774 28.70 -23.29 -13.19
N LYS A 775 29.56 -22.92 -12.23
CA LYS A 775 30.48 -23.84 -11.56
C LYS A 775 29.93 -24.20 -10.19
N SER A 776 29.74 -25.50 -9.98
CA SER A 776 29.39 -26.15 -8.72
C SER A 776 30.63 -26.31 -7.84
N SER A 777 30.50 -26.03 -6.54
CA SER A 777 31.48 -26.38 -5.52
C SER A 777 30.79 -27.14 -4.40
N THR A 778 31.09 -28.44 -4.33
CA THR A 778 30.67 -29.39 -3.30
C THR A 778 31.54 -29.22 -2.05
N VAL A 779 30.93 -29.07 -0.88
CA VAL A 779 31.59 -29.28 0.42
C VAL A 779 30.78 -30.32 1.19
N SER A 780 31.43 -31.45 1.45
CA SER A 780 30.91 -32.56 2.25
C SER A 780 31.22 -32.32 3.72
N THR A 781 30.24 -32.48 4.61
CA THR A 781 30.48 -32.80 6.03
C THR A 781 29.37 -33.70 6.54
N SER A 782 29.76 -34.91 6.91
CA SER A 782 28.95 -35.89 7.62
C SER A 782 28.96 -35.59 9.12
N ARG A 783 27.83 -35.77 9.80
CA ARG A 783 27.83 -36.20 11.21
C ARG A 783 26.49 -36.81 11.63
N THR A 784 26.66 -37.84 12.46
CA THR A 784 25.74 -38.90 12.83
C THR A 784 24.76 -38.51 13.93
N SER A 785 23.62 -39.21 13.91
CA SER A 785 22.47 -39.18 14.80
C SER A 785 22.74 -39.36 16.30
N THR A 786 21.82 -38.88 17.11
CA THR A 786 21.39 -39.59 18.34
C THR A 786 19.97 -39.17 18.74
N VAL A 787 19.09 -40.16 18.79
CA VAL A 787 17.69 -40.09 19.23
C VAL A 787 17.66 -40.32 20.73
N ILE A 788 16.95 -39.48 21.49
CA ILE A 788 16.50 -39.83 22.85
C ILE A 788 15.03 -39.44 22.97
N SER A 789 14.21 -40.46 23.20
CA SER A 789 12.78 -40.41 23.50
C SER A 789 12.58 -40.21 25.00
N SER A 790 11.69 -39.29 25.39
CA SER A 790 11.00 -39.39 26.69
C SER A 790 9.62 -38.74 26.62
N THR A 791 8.63 -39.61 26.78
CA THR A 791 7.22 -39.31 27.02
C THR A 791 7.02 -38.76 28.43
N ARG A 792 6.17 -37.74 28.60
CA ARG A 792 5.30 -37.65 29.79
C ARG A 792 4.12 -36.68 29.64
N THR A 793 3.06 -37.13 30.31
CA THR A 793 1.65 -36.79 30.24
C THR A 793 1.25 -35.51 30.97
N SER A 794 0.18 -34.92 30.47
CA SER A 794 -0.55 -33.74 30.94
C SER A 794 -1.35 -33.95 32.24
N SER A 795 -1.60 -32.85 32.96
CA SER A 795 -2.82 -32.67 33.75
C SER A 795 -3.16 -31.19 33.88
N SER A 796 -4.26 -30.80 33.25
CA SER A 796 -4.91 -29.49 33.29
C SER A 796 -5.92 -29.40 34.43
N SER A 797 -6.09 -28.20 34.98
CA SER A 797 -7.32 -27.80 35.67
C SER A 797 -7.57 -26.29 35.48
N SER A 798 -8.81 -25.93 35.16
CA SER A 798 -9.35 -24.56 35.01
C SER A 798 -10.77 -24.56 35.62
N PRO A 799 -11.50 -23.44 35.69
CA PRO A 799 -11.17 -22.11 36.24
C PRO A 799 -12.33 -21.55 37.13
N THR A 800 -12.13 -20.42 37.82
CA THR A 800 -13.22 -19.50 38.25
C THR A 800 -12.73 -18.05 38.35
N GLY A 801 -13.60 -17.11 37.95
CA GLY A 801 -13.26 -15.75 37.53
C GLY A 801 -12.71 -14.78 38.57
N SER A 802 -11.96 -13.81 38.07
CA SER A 802 -11.48 -12.65 38.80
C SER A 802 -11.79 -11.40 37.97
N GLY A 803 -12.29 -10.32 38.59
CA GLY A 803 -12.52 -9.01 37.95
C GLY A 803 -11.23 -8.27 37.54
N VAL A 804 -10.16 -9.03 37.27
CA VAL A 804 -8.85 -8.59 36.81
C VAL A 804 -8.41 -9.50 35.66
N ALA A 805 -7.75 -8.92 34.67
CA ALA A 805 -7.17 -9.62 33.54
C ALA A 805 -6.01 -10.51 34.03
N GLN A 806 -6.00 -11.78 33.60
CA GLN A 806 -4.93 -12.72 33.94
C GLN A 806 -3.62 -12.32 33.25
N HIS A 807 -2.50 -12.94 33.64
CA HIS A 807 -1.24 -12.74 32.91
C HIS A 807 -1.45 -12.96 31.41
N TYR A 808 -0.97 -12.03 30.59
CA TYR A 808 -1.14 -11.98 29.13
C TYR A 808 -2.55 -11.76 28.60
N ALA A 809 -3.55 -11.57 29.45
CA ALA A 809 -4.87 -11.15 28.97
C ALA A 809 -4.88 -9.65 28.61
N GLN A 810 -5.76 -9.28 27.67
CA GLN A 810 -5.99 -7.88 27.32
C GLN A 810 -6.53 -7.12 28.54
N CYS A 811 -5.98 -5.94 28.77
CA CYS A 811 -6.30 -5.06 29.89
C CYS A 811 -6.61 -3.62 29.45
N GLY A 812 -6.70 -3.35 28.15
CA GLY A 812 -6.93 -2.01 27.62
C GLY A 812 -6.88 -1.97 26.09
N GLY A 813 -7.07 -0.77 25.55
CA GLY A 813 -7.19 -0.51 24.12
C GLY A 813 -8.49 0.22 23.76
N ALA A 814 -8.48 1.02 22.71
CA ALA A 814 -9.66 1.68 22.16
C ALA A 814 -10.72 0.63 21.80
N GLY A 815 -11.93 0.78 22.36
CA GLY A 815 -13.03 -0.17 22.21
C GLY A 815 -13.08 -1.32 23.23
N TRP A 816 -12.06 -1.47 24.09
CA TRP A 816 -12.04 -2.54 25.10
C TRP A 816 -13.03 -2.28 26.25
N THR A 817 -13.93 -3.23 26.50
CA THR A 817 -14.91 -3.18 27.61
C THR A 817 -14.64 -4.23 28.70
N GLY A 818 -13.53 -4.96 28.63
CA GLY A 818 -13.15 -5.98 29.61
C GLY A 818 -12.36 -5.43 30.81
N PRO A 819 -11.72 -6.29 31.63
CA PRO A 819 -10.97 -5.86 32.80
C PRO A 819 -9.84 -4.90 32.44
N THR A 820 -9.64 -3.85 33.23
CA THR A 820 -8.58 -2.84 33.02
C THR A 820 -7.43 -2.91 34.04
N GLN A 821 -7.54 -3.85 34.99
CA GLN A 821 -6.50 -4.15 35.97
C GLN A 821 -6.03 -5.58 35.80
N CYS A 822 -4.73 -5.77 35.98
CA CYS A 822 -4.08 -7.07 35.88
C CYS A 822 -4.05 -7.78 37.22
N VAL A 823 -4.06 -9.12 37.19
CA VAL A 823 -3.77 -9.93 38.37
C VAL A 823 -2.35 -9.64 38.83
N SER A 824 -2.15 -9.43 40.13
CA SER A 824 -0.82 -9.25 40.71
C SER A 824 0.08 -10.45 40.39
N PRO A 825 1.36 -10.28 40.03
CA PRO A 825 2.17 -9.04 40.09
C PRO A 825 2.18 -8.20 38.79
N TYR A 826 1.33 -8.52 37.81
CA TYR A 826 1.42 -7.98 36.46
C TYR A 826 0.83 -6.57 36.35
N THR A 827 1.27 -5.83 35.33
CA THR A 827 0.79 -4.47 35.06
C THR A 827 0.24 -4.35 33.64
N CYS A 828 -0.74 -3.47 33.45
CA CYS A 828 -1.34 -3.26 32.15
C CYS A 828 -0.42 -2.37 31.29
N GLN A 829 0.23 -2.93 30.29
CA GLN A 829 1.13 -2.21 29.38
C GLN A 829 0.44 -1.99 28.04
N VAL A 830 0.38 -0.74 27.59
CA VAL A 830 -0.15 -0.36 26.28
C VAL A 830 0.79 -0.89 25.20
N GLN A 831 0.27 -1.67 24.25
CA GLN A 831 1.02 -2.16 23.09
C GLN A 831 0.78 -1.27 21.87
N ASN A 832 -0.48 -0.89 21.66
CA ASN A 832 -0.89 0.11 20.68
C ASN A 832 -2.23 0.74 21.11
N ASP A 833 -2.75 1.65 20.32
CA ASP A 833 -4.00 2.39 20.62
C ASP A 833 -5.21 1.47 20.88
N PHE A 834 -5.23 0.26 20.32
CA PHE A 834 -6.34 -0.69 20.38
C PHE A 834 -6.09 -1.90 21.31
N TYR A 835 -4.89 -2.03 21.88
CA TYR A 835 -4.53 -3.19 22.68
C TYR A 835 -3.52 -2.86 23.78
N SER A 836 -3.89 -3.18 25.03
CA SER A 836 -3.00 -3.23 26.19
C SER A 836 -3.05 -4.62 26.81
N GLN A 837 -1.93 -5.09 27.36
CA GLN A 837 -1.81 -6.45 27.88
C GLN A 837 -1.22 -6.48 29.29
N CYS A 838 -1.68 -7.42 30.11
CA CYS A 838 -1.06 -7.72 31.39
C CYS A 838 0.28 -8.42 31.21
N VAL A 839 1.38 -7.78 31.62
CA VAL A 839 2.73 -8.36 31.57
C VAL A 839 3.47 -8.26 32.89
#